data_AF-A0AA42ZS42-F1
#
_entry.id   AF-A0AA42ZS42-F1
#
_cell.length_a   1.000
_cell.length_b   1.000
_cell.length_c   1.000
_cell.angle_alpha   90.00
_cell.angle_beta   90.00
_cell.angle_gamma   90.00
#
_symmetry.space_group_name_H-M   'P 1'
#
loop_
_entity.id
_entity.type
_entity.pdbx_description
1 polymer ?
#
loop_
_entity_poly.entity_id
_entity_poly.type
_entity_poly.pdbx_seq_one_letter_code
_entity_poly.pdbx_strand_id
1 'polypeptide(L)'
;MPLPLTRSLASALVVALALTVLSLDSAQAVPPWNEVEVQRAPDQTAPDQTAPETKAAAKSETKTETLADRYTLGTEGLPQVLSDADAALYREIFQLQERGKWKAADKLIARLGDRMLMGHVQFQRYMHPTAYRSRYKELKRWLDRYADHPGAKAVYDLAVKRRPKNYTWPRKPARHRSTYIQRSEATTYAKVPSKRLSRSKSRRARQIKWHVRRYAMRTRLTAAEQLLATRETKRLLHPAEIDEGYAEVAAAWYYYGKVSKAYALARAAAKRSGEHVPMAHWIAGLAAWRLDDLPAAAEHFEQLALSRNASGWNTSSGAYWAARTHLRLRQPEEMSRWLALAADAPMTFYGQLARRALGMETRFDFRPHRLTPEGAEILLNTRESRRALALMQAGQNRRAERELLRLRNWNVPEAVEALLSVAERAKLPSLSFKLASRLVDSGHAQPQGDKLEAALYPIPPWQPKGGFKVDRALIYALMRQESAFNPRAKSRDGARGLMQLLPSTAGFVARNYRRFRGHRRNQLFEPSLNMDLGQRYVAHLLSNDRVGDNLFRLTTAYNGGPGNLAKWQRRMKLDDDPLLFIESLPARETRLFIERVLSNFWIYRARLGQPSPSLDSAAAGDWPGYAALDGASQEIAHREQD
;
A
#
# COMPACT_ATOMS: atom_id res chain seq x y z
N MET A 1 13.29 -37.14 -45.18
CA MET A 1 11.93 -36.59 -44.91
C MET A 1 11.07 -37.73 -44.42
N PRO A 2 10.47 -37.63 -43.22
CA PRO A 2 9.23 -36.87 -43.03
C PRO A 2 9.21 -35.98 -41.75
N LEU A 3 8.13 -35.19 -41.65
CA LEU A 3 7.82 -34.08 -40.73
C LEU A 3 7.46 -34.54 -39.29
N PRO A 4 7.64 -33.68 -38.26
CA PRO A 4 7.18 -33.97 -36.90
C PRO A 4 5.76 -33.45 -36.64
N LEU A 5 4.93 -34.32 -36.04
CA LEU A 5 3.60 -33.99 -35.51
C LEU A 5 3.70 -33.10 -34.26
N THR A 6 2.93 -32.02 -34.27
CA THR A 6 2.83 -31.01 -33.22
C THR A 6 2.09 -31.53 -31.98
N ARG A 7 2.70 -31.36 -30.80
CA ARG A 7 2.04 -31.48 -29.49
C ARG A 7 1.19 -30.24 -29.22
N SER A 8 -0.08 -30.30 -29.59
CA SER A 8 -1.13 -29.42 -29.08
C SER A 8 -2.34 -30.31 -28.87
N LEU A 9 -2.56 -30.75 -27.63
CA LEU A 9 -3.78 -31.42 -27.15
C LEU A 9 -3.71 -31.84 -25.66
N ALA A 10 -2.65 -31.51 -24.92
CA ALA A 10 -2.55 -31.81 -23.48
C ALA A 10 -3.08 -30.70 -22.55
N SER A 11 -3.52 -29.55 -23.07
CA SER A 11 -3.99 -28.41 -22.25
C SER A 11 -5.50 -28.19 -22.30
N ALA A 12 -6.27 -29.05 -22.97
CA ALA A 12 -7.73 -28.91 -23.10
C ALA A 12 -8.54 -29.76 -22.10
N LEU A 13 -7.89 -30.55 -21.23
CA LEU A 13 -8.60 -31.48 -20.33
C LEU A 13 -8.85 -30.97 -18.89
N VAL A 14 -8.49 -29.72 -18.58
CA VAL A 14 -8.68 -29.15 -17.23
C VAL A 14 -9.98 -28.32 -17.09
N VAL A 15 -10.70 -28.07 -18.19
CA VAL A 15 -11.94 -27.26 -18.17
C VAL A 15 -13.22 -28.12 -18.38
N ALA A 16 -13.11 -29.41 -18.70
CA ALA A 16 -14.24 -30.26 -19.08
C ALA A 16 -14.72 -31.27 -18.00
N LEU A 17 -14.32 -31.11 -16.73
CA LEU A 17 -14.74 -32.02 -15.64
C LEU A 17 -15.52 -31.33 -14.50
N ALA A 18 -16.14 -30.18 -14.81
CA ALA A 18 -17.04 -29.46 -13.89
C ALA A 18 -18.50 -29.33 -14.41
N LEU A 19 -18.85 -29.93 -15.55
CA LEU A 19 -20.19 -29.85 -16.14
C LEU A 19 -20.64 -31.19 -16.74
N THR A 20 -20.77 -32.22 -15.90
CA THR A 20 -21.71 -33.35 -16.09
C THR A 20 -21.57 -34.29 -14.89
N VAL A 21 -22.36 -34.08 -13.83
CA VAL A 21 -23.10 -35.12 -13.08
C VAL A 21 -24.17 -34.38 -12.26
N LEU A 22 -25.37 -34.29 -12.81
CA LEU A 22 -26.62 -34.17 -12.05
C LEU A 22 -27.39 -35.47 -12.28
N SER A 23 -28.10 -35.90 -11.24
CA SER A 23 -28.90 -37.15 -11.10
C SER A 23 -28.12 -38.44 -10.80
N LEU A 24 -28.04 -38.82 -9.52
CA LEU A 24 -28.89 -39.87 -8.93
C LEU A 24 -28.57 -40.03 -7.43
N ASP A 25 -29.64 -40.23 -6.66
CA ASP A 25 -29.69 -40.47 -5.22
C ASP A 25 -28.77 -41.59 -4.73
N SER A 26 -28.16 -41.40 -3.54
CA SER A 26 -28.42 -42.28 -2.39
C SER A 26 -27.80 -41.74 -1.10
N ALA A 27 -28.62 -41.71 -0.06
CA ALA A 27 -28.42 -41.26 1.31
C ALA A 27 -27.23 -41.86 2.08
N GLN A 28 -26.71 -41.07 3.03
CA GLN A 28 -26.49 -41.36 4.48
C GLN A 28 -25.37 -40.43 5.01
N ALA A 29 -25.72 -39.31 5.65
CA ALA A 29 -25.91 -39.11 7.09
C ALA A 29 -24.60 -38.87 7.89
N VAL A 30 -24.35 -37.60 8.24
CA VAL A 30 -23.49 -37.15 9.36
C VAL A 30 -24.24 -36.00 10.08
N PRO A 31 -24.35 -35.99 11.42
CA PRO A 31 -25.35 -35.19 12.15
C PRO A 31 -24.91 -33.74 12.45
N PRO A 32 -25.87 -32.83 12.71
CA PRO A 32 -25.60 -31.45 13.08
C PRO A 32 -25.42 -31.23 14.58
N TRP A 33 -24.84 -30.08 14.91
CA TRP A 33 -24.46 -29.59 16.22
C TRP A 33 -25.66 -29.27 17.13
N ASN A 34 -25.46 -29.51 18.43
CA ASN A 34 -26.39 -29.32 19.55
C ASN A 34 -27.02 -27.92 19.63
N GLU A 35 -28.35 -27.87 19.58
CA GLU A 35 -29.18 -26.80 20.17
C GLU A 35 -29.65 -27.25 21.56
N VAL A 36 -29.54 -26.35 22.53
CA VAL A 36 -30.03 -26.54 23.90
C VAL A 36 -31.49 -26.10 23.95
N GLU A 37 -32.39 -27.06 24.10
CA GLU A 37 -33.83 -26.90 24.29
C GLU A 37 -34.14 -26.79 25.80
N VAL A 38 -34.82 -25.72 26.22
CA VAL A 38 -35.40 -25.60 27.57
C VAL A 38 -36.90 -25.82 27.47
N GLN A 39 -37.36 -26.87 28.15
CA GLN A 39 -38.71 -27.42 28.15
C GLN A 39 -39.75 -26.48 28.79
N ARG A 40 -40.96 -26.48 28.22
CA ARG A 40 -42.22 -26.01 28.83
C ARG A 40 -43.08 -27.20 29.27
N ALA A 41 -43.76 -27.07 30.40
CA ALA A 41 -44.95 -27.83 30.82
C ALA A 41 -45.78 -26.96 31.81
N PRO A 42 -47.07 -27.24 32.13
CA PRO A 42 -48.18 -26.35 31.78
C PRO A 42 -49.07 -25.82 32.92
N ASP A 43 -49.80 -24.75 32.58
CA ASP A 43 -51.19 -24.30 32.88
C ASP A 43 -51.85 -24.48 34.27
N GLN A 44 -52.31 -23.36 34.88
CA GLN A 44 -53.56 -23.23 35.70
C GLN A 44 -54.06 -21.74 35.80
N THR A 45 -55.23 -21.48 35.17
CA THR A 45 -56.41 -20.66 35.58
C THR A 45 -56.33 -19.31 36.35
N ALA A 46 -56.76 -18.22 35.66
CA ALA A 46 -57.55 -16.97 35.94
C ALA A 46 -57.92 -16.49 37.38
N PRO A 47 -58.42 -15.23 37.64
CA PRO A 47 -58.90 -14.17 36.71
C PRO A 47 -58.57 -12.67 37.05
N ASP A 48 -58.88 -11.80 36.06
CA ASP A 48 -59.43 -10.43 36.10
C ASP A 48 -58.77 -9.30 36.93
N GLN A 49 -58.30 -8.25 36.24
CA GLN A 49 -58.46 -6.83 36.63
C GLN A 49 -58.03 -5.86 35.49
N THR A 50 -59.05 -5.22 34.90
CA THR A 50 -59.13 -3.81 34.45
C THR A 50 -57.94 -3.15 33.72
N ALA A 51 -58.18 -2.82 32.45
CA ALA A 51 -57.38 -1.92 31.63
C ALA A 51 -57.37 -0.47 32.16
N PRO A 52 -56.32 0.29 31.83
CA PRO A 52 -56.56 1.58 31.19
C PRO A 52 -55.78 1.75 29.89
N GLU A 53 -56.43 2.48 29.00
CA GLU A 53 -56.03 2.94 27.68
C GLU A 53 -54.57 3.40 27.59
N THR A 54 -53.82 2.88 26.61
CA THR A 54 -52.58 3.50 26.14
C THR A 54 -52.75 3.97 24.70
N LYS A 55 -52.77 5.29 24.56
CA LYS A 55 -52.72 6.06 23.33
C LYS A 55 -51.62 5.55 22.40
N ALA A 56 -51.98 5.36 21.14
CA ALA A 56 -51.05 5.17 20.03
C ALA A 56 -50.01 6.30 20.01
N ALA A 57 -48.75 5.95 20.27
CA ALA A 57 -47.62 6.83 20.02
C ALA A 57 -47.35 6.84 18.52
N ALA A 58 -47.73 7.95 17.87
CA ALA A 58 -47.24 8.31 16.56
C ALA A 58 -45.71 8.30 16.57
N LYS A 59 -45.10 7.41 15.79
CA LYS A 59 -43.68 7.49 15.46
C LYS A 59 -43.49 8.78 14.68
N SER A 60 -42.90 9.79 15.31
CA SER A 60 -42.41 10.96 14.60
C SER A 60 -41.31 10.51 13.63
N GLU A 61 -41.54 10.73 12.34
CA GLU A 61 -40.48 10.72 11.35
C GLU A 61 -39.56 11.90 11.66
N THR A 62 -38.50 11.68 12.43
CA THR A 62 -37.44 12.68 12.64
C THR A 62 -36.73 12.89 11.31
N LYS A 63 -37.10 13.96 10.61
CA LYS A 63 -36.44 14.44 9.38
C LYS A 63 -34.93 14.48 9.62
N THR A 64 -34.17 13.60 8.95
CA THR A 64 -32.72 13.54 9.12
C THR A 64 -32.10 14.83 8.59
N GLU A 65 -31.49 15.62 9.47
CA GLU A 65 -30.89 16.90 9.15
C GLU A 65 -29.70 16.71 8.18
N THR A 66 -29.62 17.55 7.15
CA THR A 66 -28.59 17.47 6.11
C THR A 66 -27.41 18.41 6.41
N LEU A 67 -26.28 18.19 5.73
CA LEU A 67 -25.11 19.06 5.81
C LEU A 67 -25.41 20.52 5.45
N ALA A 68 -26.30 20.72 4.48
CA ALA A 68 -26.68 22.04 3.99
C ALA A 68 -27.61 22.78 4.97
N ASP A 69 -28.30 22.04 5.86
CA ASP A 69 -29.14 22.64 6.89
C ASP A 69 -28.29 23.29 8.00
N ARG A 70 -27.11 22.72 8.31
CA ARG A 70 -26.21 23.22 9.37
C ARG A 70 -25.09 24.14 8.90
N TYR A 71 -24.60 23.98 7.67
CA TYR A 71 -23.38 24.63 7.22
C TYR A 71 -23.49 25.19 5.80
N THR A 72 -22.92 26.38 5.59
CA THR A 72 -22.64 26.88 4.24
C THR A 72 -21.63 25.97 3.56
N LEU A 73 -21.97 25.43 2.39
CA LEU A 73 -21.11 24.51 1.64
C LEU A 73 -20.43 25.24 0.47
N GLY A 74 -19.14 24.96 0.27
CA GLY A 74 -18.37 25.42 -0.89
C GLY A 74 -18.51 24.51 -2.11
N THR A 75 -17.70 24.78 -3.14
CA THR A 75 -17.74 24.11 -4.46
C THR A 75 -17.53 22.59 -4.45
N GLU A 76 -16.88 22.03 -3.42
CA GLU A 76 -16.66 20.58 -3.27
C GLU A 76 -17.66 19.94 -2.27
N GLY A 77 -18.75 20.64 -1.92
CA GLY A 77 -19.70 20.19 -0.90
C GLY A 77 -19.08 20.09 0.50
N LEU A 78 -18.03 20.86 0.76
CA LEU A 78 -17.32 20.91 2.04
C LEU A 78 -17.72 22.17 2.81
N PRO A 79 -17.77 22.12 4.16
CA PRO A 79 -18.06 23.30 4.97
C PRO A 79 -17.12 24.47 4.66
N GLN A 80 -17.73 25.64 4.49
CA GLN A 80 -17.03 26.89 4.24
C GLN A 80 -16.44 27.45 5.54
N VAL A 81 -15.11 27.65 5.57
CA VAL A 81 -14.40 28.21 6.74
C VAL A 81 -14.01 29.66 6.51
N LEU A 82 -13.50 29.99 5.32
CA LEU A 82 -13.21 31.36 4.89
C LEU A 82 -14.35 31.91 4.02
N SER A 83 -14.57 33.22 4.09
CA SER A 83 -15.34 33.93 3.06
C SER A 83 -14.71 33.76 1.69
N ASP A 84 -15.51 33.83 0.62
CA ASP A 84 -15.00 33.72 -0.75
C ASP A 84 -13.98 34.82 -1.07
N ALA A 85 -14.19 36.03 -0.51
CA ALA A 85 -13.27 37.15 -0.62
C ALA A 85 -11.90 36.84 0.01
N ASP A 86 -11.86 36.32 1.24
CA ASP A 86 -10.60 35.95 1.89
C ASP A 86 -9.93 34.75 1.20
N ALA A 87 -10.70 33.75 0.75
CA ALA A 87 -10.16 32.62 0.00
C ALA A 87 -9.49 33.07 -1.31
N ALA A 88 -10.08 34.03 -2.03
CA ALA A 88 -9.50 34.64 -3.22
C ALA A 88 -8.23 35.44 -2.89
N LEU A 89 -8.26 36.27 -1.84
CA LEU A 89 -7.08 37.01 -1.37
C LEU A 89 -5.92 36.08 -1.01
N TYR A 90 -6.17 35.02 -0.24
CA TYR A 90 -5.14 34.04 0.10
C TYR A 90 -4.54 33.37 -1.13
N ARG A 91 -5.37 32.99 -2.11
CA ARG A 91 -4.93 32.38 -3.36
C ARG A 91 -3.93 33.31 -4.08
N GLU A 92 -4.26 34.60 -4.20
CA GLU A 92 -3.40 35.59 -4.84
C GLU A 92 -2.13 35.87 -4.00
N ILE A 93 -2.26 36.02 -2.68
CA ILE A 93 -1.12 36.21 -1.76
C ILE A 93 -0.09 35.09 -1.95
N PHE A 94 -0.53 33.83 -1.97
CA PHE A 94 0.38 32.70 -2.12
C PHE A 94 1.07 32.67 -3.49
N GLN A 95 0.38 33.05 -4.56
CA GLN A 95 0.97 33.16 -5.91
C GLN A 95 1.99 34.30 -6.00
N LEU A 96 1.68 35.48 -5.46
CA LEU A 96 2.58 36.62 -5.42
C LEU A 96 3.86 36.31 -4.64
N GLN A 97 3.71 35.62 -3.50
CA GLN A 97 4.84 35.21 -2.68
C GLN A 97 5.71 34.13 -3.32
N GLU A 98 5.15 33.25 -4.14
CA GLU A 98 5.94 32.27 -4.91
C GLU A 98 6.87 32.96 -5.92
N ARG A 99 6.48 34.14 -6.42
CA ARG A 99 7.26 34.97 -7.35
C ARG A 99 8.11 36.04 -6.64
N GLY A 100 8.13 36.06 -5.31
CA GLY A 100 8.86 37.06 -4.53
C GLY A 100 8.27 38.48 -4.53
N LYS A 101 7.01 38.66 -4.94
CA LYS A 101 6.35 39.98 -5.02
C LYS A 101 5.81 40.41 -3.64
N TRP A 102 6.71 40.72 -2.71
CA TRP A 102 6.38 40.96 -1.29
C TRP A 102 5.45 42.16 -1.04
N LYS A 103 5.76 43.33 -1.62
CA LYS A 103 4.96 44.56 -1.43
C LYS A 103 3.51 44.38 -1.88
N ALA A 104 3.30 43.72 -3.03
CA ALA A 104 1.95 43.43 -3.53
C ALA A 104 1.22 42.45 -2.61
N ALA A 105 1.89 41.39 -2.15
CA ALA A 105 1.32 40.47 -1.19
C ALA A 105 0.96 41.15 0.14
N ASP A 106 1.78 42.08 0.63
CA ASP A 106 1.52 42.82 1.88
C ASP A 106 0.28 43.72 1.78
N LYS A 107 0.03 44.36 0.63
CA LYS A 107 -1.20 45.12 0.38
C LYS A 107 -2.44 44.22 0.47
N LEU A 108 -2.38 43.01 -0.08
CA LEU A 108 -3.49 42.05 0.02
C LEU A 108 -3.64 41.49 1.44
N ILE A 109 -2.54 41.22 2.14
CA ILE A 109 -2.56 40.76 3.55
C ILE A 109 -3.23 41.78 4.49
N ALA A 110 -3.14 43.08 4.16
CA ALA A 110 -3.80 44.14 4.92
C ALA A 110 -5.34 44.13 4.76
N ARG A 111 -5.86 43.56 3.67
CA ARG A 111 -7.29 43.48 3.35
C ARG A 111 -7.98 42.21 3.89
N LEU A 112 -7.22 41.25 4.43
CA LEU A 112 -7.76 39.99 4.95
C LEU A 112 -8.64 40.25 6.18
N GLY A 113 -9.87 39.73 6.15
CA GLY A 113 -10.77 39.69 7.30
C GLY A 113 -10.37 38.60 8.29
N ASP A 114 -10.23 37.37 7.81
CA ASP A 114 -9.73 36.23 8.59
C ASP A 114 -8.22 35.99 8.37
N ARG A 115 -7.45 36.00 9.45
CA ARG A 115 -5.99 35.79 9.47
C ARG A 115 -5.55 34.35 9.78
N MET A 116 -6.45 33.37 9.73
CA MET A 116 -6.21 31.97 10.09
C MET A 116 -5.02 31.33 9.35
N LEU A 117 -4.83 31.65 8.06
CA LEU A 117 -3.77 31.06 7.24
C LEU A 117 -2.43 31.80 7.31
N MET A 118 -2.30 32.85 8.13
CA MET A 118 -1.08 33.64 8.22
C MET A 118 0.17 32.84 8.61
N GLY A 119 0.01 31.73 9.34
CA GLY A 119 1.10 30.80 9.61
C GLY A 119 1.72 30.22 8.33
N HIS A 120 0.88 29.80 7.38
CA HIS A 120 1.31 29.28 6.06
C HIS A 120 1.87 30.38 5.16
N VAL A 121 1.25 31.56 5.18
CA VAL A 121 1.72 32.75 4.43
C VAL A 121 3.11 33.15 4.88
N GLN A 122 3.33 33.29 6.19
CA GLN A 122 4.65 33.63 6.74
C GLN A 122 5.65 32.51 6.50
N PHE A 123 5.24 31.24 6.60
CA PHE A 123 6.11 30.11 6.30
C PHE A 123 6.65 30.17 4.86
N GLN A 124 5.79 30.43 3.87
CA GLN A 124 6.21 30.55 2.47
C GLN A 124 7.25 31.67 2.28
N ARG A 125 7.02 32.84 2.88
CA ARG A 125 7.97 33.95 2.86
C ARG A 125 9.30 33.57 3.51
N TYR A 126 9.26 33.09 4.76
CA TYR A 126 10.47 32.87 5.54
C TYR A 126 11.33 31.71 5.04
N MET A 127 10.72 30.78 4.32
CA MET A 127 11.37 29.62 3.71
C MET A 127 11.53 29.77 2.19
N HIS A 128 11.35 30.98 1.64
CA HIS A 128 11.51 31.21 0.21
C HIS A 128 12.97 30.90 -0.20
N PRO A 129 13.21 30.14 -1.29
CA PRO A 129 14.54 29.63 -1.60
C PRO A 129 15.56 30.72 -1.98
N THR A 130 15.12 31.81 -2.61
CA THR A 130 16.02 32.83 -3.20
C THR A 130 15.66 34.27 -2.86
N ALA A 131 14.38 34.65 -3.01
CA ALA A 131 13.91 36.04 -2.89
C ALA A 131 13.65 36.57 -1.46
N TYR A 132 13.84 35.77 -0.39
CA TYR A 132 13.68 36.26 0.97
C TYR A 132 14.65 35.59 1.96
N ARG A 133 15.30 36.39 2.81
CA ARG A 133 16.23 35.92 3.84
C ARG A 133 15.71 36.28 5.23
N SER A 134 15.06 35.32 5.87
CA SER A 134 14.47 35.46 7.20
C SER A 134 15.51 35.72 8.32
N ARG A 135 15.19 36.63 9.23
CA ARG A 135 15.99 36.94 10.42
C ARG A 135 15.65 35.98 11.57
N TYR A 136 16.59 35.79 12.49
CA TYR A 136 16.37 34.92 13.66
C TYR A 136 15.12 35.31 14.46
N LYS A 137 14.93 36.61 14.73
CA LYS A 137 13.77 37.13 15.47
C LYS A 137 12.44 36.78 14.79
N GLU A 138 12.38 36.76 13.46
CA GLU A 138 11.17 36.40 12.71
C GLU A 138 10.85 34.91 12.87
N LEU A 139 11.86 34.06 12.69
CA LEU A 139 11.73 32.61 12.84
C LEU A 139 11.33 32.23 14.27
N LYS A 140 11.94 32.89 15.27
CA LYS A 140 11.57 32.69 16.68
C LYS A 140 10.12 33.09 16.95
N ARG A 141 9.71 34.31 16.60
CA ARG A 141 8.32 34.77 16.79
C ARG A 141 7.29 33.93 16.04
N TRP A 142 7.66 33.42 14.87
CA TRP A 142 6.81 32.50 14.12
C TRP A 142 6.64 31.18 14.86
N LEU A 143 7.72 30.59 15.39
CA LEU A 143 7.66 29.35 16.17
C LEU A 143 6.88 29.50 17.47
N ASP A 144 6.95 30.67 18.10
CA ASP A 144 6.20 30.96 19.32
C ASP A 144 4.67 30.82 19.08
N ARG A 145 4.18 31.18 17.88
CA ARG A 145 2.75 31.14 17.48
C ARG A 145 2.32 29.90 16.70
N TYR A 146 3.22 29.31 15.91
CA TYR A 146 2.91 28.28 14.91
C TYR A 146 3.80 27.03 15.07
N ALA A 147 4.17 26.67 16.29
CA ALA A 147 4.94 25.45 16.57
C ALA A 147 4.24 24.15 16.11
N ASP A 148 2.91 24.18 15.96
CA ASP A 148 2.04 23.09 15.47
C ASP A 148 2.02 22.98 13.93
N HIS A 149 2.45 24.02 13.20
CA HIS A 149 2.40 24.04 11.74
C HIS A 149 3.26 22.93 11.11
N PRO A 150 2.84 22.33 9.96
CA PRO A 150 3.57 21.22 9.33
C PRO A 150 5.04 21.51 9.00
N GLY A 151 5.35 22.76 8.67
CA GLY A 151 6.70 23.25 8.38
C GLY A 151 7.54 23.64 9.59
N ALA A 152 7.02 23.54 10.82
CA ALA A 152 7.68 24.09 12.00
C ALA A 152 9.07 23.51 12.27
N LYS A 153 9.30 22.22 11.95
CA LYS A 153 10.63 21.63 12.05
C LYS A 153 11.65 22.32 11.16
N ALA A 154 11.31 22.62 9.91
CA ALA A 154 12.21 23.29 8.99
C ALA A 154 12.55 24.72 9.46
N VAL A 155 11.54 25.43 9.99
CA VAL A 155 11.73 26.76 10.58
C VAL A 155 12.63 26.69 11.82
N TYR A 156 12.42 25.71 12.70
CA TYR A 156 13.26 25.49 13.88
C TYR A 156 14.71 25.18 13.51
N ASP A 157 14.93 24.25 12.58
CA ASP A 157 16.27 23.87 12.13
C ASP A 157 17.00 25.09 11.51
N LEU A 158 16.27 25.93 10.77
CA LEU A 158 16.81 27.19 10.23
C LEU A 158 17.09 28.23 11.33
N ALA A 159 16.18 28.36 12.31
CA ALA A 159 16.32 29.29 13.43
C ALA A 159 17.54 28.94 14.28
N VAL A 160 17.75 27.66 14.61
CA VAL A 160 18.93 27.18 15.35
C VAL A 160 20.22 27.53 14.62
N LYS A 161 20.29 27.29 13.30
CA LYS A 161 21.45 27.63 12.47
C LYS A 161 21.75 29.13 12.44
N ARG A 162 20.71 29.97 12.54
CA ARG A 162 20.82 31.44 12.47
C ARG A 162 20.84 32.12 13.83
N ARG A 163 20.88 31.36 14.93
CA ARG A 163 20.79 31.88 16.29
C ARG A 163 22.07 32.61 16.70
N PRO A 164 21.99 33.90 17.08
CA PRO A 164 23.13 34.58 17.70
C PRO A 164 23.44 34.00 19.09
N LYS A 165 24.72 34.01 19.52
CA LYS A 165 25.16 33.41 20.79
C LYS A 165 24.38 33.91 22.01
N ASN A 166 24.03 35.20 22.05
CA ASN A 166 23.37 35.85 23.20
C ASN A 166 21.83 35.77 23.16
N TYR A 167 21.25 34.95 22.28
CA TYR A 167 19.80 34.84 22.15
C TYR A 167 19.27 33.53 22.74
N THR A 168 18.10 33.62 23.38
CA THR A 168 17.34 32.47 23.87
C THR A 168 17.00 31.52 22.73
N TRP A 169 16.93 30.22 23.03
CA TRP A 169 16.59 29.19 22.05
C TRP A 169 15.15 29.37 21.52
N PRO A 170 14.89 29.04 20.24
CA PRO A 170 13.53 29.12 19.71
C PRO A 170 12.66 28.00 20.29
N ARG A 171 11.34 28.22 20.38
CA ARG A 171 10.37 27.20 20.79
C ARG A 171 10.51 25.97 19.90
N LYS A 172 10.60 24.79 20.52
CA LYS A 172 10.68 23.52 19.77
C LYS A 172 9.34 23.25 19.07
N PRO A 173 9.35 22.69 17.84
CA PRO A 173 8.14 22.27 17.17
C PRO A 173 7.32 21.32 18.03
N ALA A 174 5.99 21.37 17.91
CA ALA A 174 5.12 20.37 18.50
C ALA A 174 5.57 18.97 18.05
N ARG A 175 5.66 18.03 19.00
CA ARG A 175 6.03 16.65 18.69
C ARG A 175 4.87 15.99 17.96
N HIS A 176 4.99 15.85 16.65
CA HIS A 176 4.17 14.90 15.91
C HIS A 176 4.98 13.62 15.75
N ARG A 177 4.51 12.54 16.36
CA ARG A 177 4.92 11.21 15.93
C ARG A 177 4.36 11.06 14.51
N SER A 178 5.22 11.27 13.51
CA SER A 178 4.93 10.84 12.15
C SER A 178 4.84 9.32 12.20
N THR A 179 3.62 8.81 12.36
CA THR A 179 3.34 7.37 12.36
C THR A 179 3.26 6.83 10.94
N TYR A 180 3.22 7.70 9.93
CA TYR A 180 3.40 7.30 8.53
C TYR A 180 4.88 7.01 8.24
N ILE A 181 5.34 5.89 8.76
CA ILE A 181 6.37 5.11 8.07
C ILE A 181 5.59 4.31 7.06
N GLN A 182 5.96 4.36 5.78
CA GLN A 182 5.48 3.43 4.76
C GLN A 182 5.98 2.03 5.16
N ARG A 183 5.33 1.44 6.18
CA ARG A 183 5.53 0.06 6.55
C ARG A 183 4.81 -0.70 5.47
N SER A 184 5.60 -1.38 4.68
CA SER A 184 5.09 -2.32 3.72
C SER A 184 4.38 -3.41 4.55
N GLU A 185 3.09 -3.68 4.36
CA GLU A 185 2.35 -4.69 5.14
C GLU A 185 3.11 -6.05 5.19
N ALA A 186 3.79 -6.41 4.09
CA ALA A 186 4.67 -7.58 3.97
C ALA A 186 5.96 -7.55 4.85
N THR A 187 6.14 -6.52 5.68
CA THR A 187 7.26 -6.38 6.62
C THR A 187 6.84 -6.27 8.09
N THR A 188 5.55 -6.33 8.40
CA THR A 188 5.09 -6.36 9.79
C THR A 188 5.24 -7.79 10.32
N TYR A 189 6.48 -8.18 10.61
CA TYR A 189 6.75 -9.36 11.41
C TYR A 189 6.49 -9.04 12.87
N ALA A 190 5.97 -10.01 13.63
CA ALA A 190 6.04 -9.93 15.07
C ALA A 190 7.50 -9.69 15.50
N LYS A 191 7.68 -8.93 16.57
CA LYS A 191 9.01 -8.56 17.03
C LYS A 191 9.76 -9.83 17.47
N VAL A 192 10.79 -10.21 16.72
CA VAL A 192 11.69 -11.31 17.09
C VAL A 192 12.22 -11.06 18.52
N PRO A 193 12.11 -12.05 19.43
CA PRO A 193 12.60 -11.91 20.79
C PRO A 193 14.08 -11.51 20.81
N SER A 194 14.44 -10.61 21.71
CA SER A 194 15.79 -10.04 21.78
C SER A 194 16.25 -9.96 23.24
N LYS A 195 17.55 -10.18 23.50
CA LYS A 195 18.12 -10.05 24.84
C LYS A 195 18.08 -8.61 25.34
N ARG A 196 17.85 -8.42 26.65
CA ARG A 196 18.04 -7.12 27.32
C ARG A 196 19.54 -6.89 27.51
N LEU A 197 20.08 -5.87 26.86
CA LEU A 197 21.51 -5.58 26.83
C LEU A 197 21.81 -4.15 27.25
N SER A 198 23.02 -3.90 27.75
CA SER A 198 23.53 -2.53 27.94
C SER A 198 23.60 -1.78 26.60
N ARG A 199 23.69 -0.45 26.63
CA ARG A 199 23.73 0.39 25.42
C ARG A 199 24.89 0.03 24.48
N SER A 200 26.06 -0.28 25.04
CA SER A 200 27.25 -0.69 24.28
C SER A 200 27.04 -2.07 23.61
N LYS A 201 26.59 -3.07 24.38
CA LYS A 201 26.28 -4.41 23.88
C LYS A 201 25.16 -4.38 22.81
N SER A 202 24.13 -3.55 23.01
CA SER A 202 23.05 -3.35 22.02
C SER A 202 23.56 -2.73 20.71
N ARG A 203 24.53 -1.80 20.77
CA ARG A 203 25.17 -1.25 19.58
C ARG A 203 25.95 -2.34 18.84
N ARG A 204 26.70 -3.18 19.57
CA ARG A 204 27.46 -4.29 18.99
C ARG A 204 26.56 -5.37 18.37
N ALA A 205 25.48 -5.77 19.04
CA ALA A 205 24.50 -6.70 18.49
C ALA A 205 23.88 -6.18 17.17
N ARG A 206 23.53 -4.89 17.10
CA ARG A 206 23.06 -4.27 15.85
C ARG A 206 24.12 -4.27 14.75
N GLN A 207 25.39 -4.06 15.09
CA GLN A 207 26.48 -4.16 14.12
C GLN A 207 26.62 -5.59 13.58
N ILE A 208 26.53 -6.61 14.42
CA ILE A 208 26.59 -8.02 13.99
C ILE A 208 25.48 -8.30 12.98
N LYS A 209 24.22 -7.99 13.31
CA LYS A 209 23.08 -8.17 12.39
C LYS A 209 23.26 -7.41 11.08
N TRP A 210 23.78 -6.19 11.14
CA TRP A 210 24.09 -5.42 9.93
C TRP A 210 25.17 -6.10 9.06
N HIS A 211 26.22 -6.67 9.66
CA HIS A 211 27.27 -7.37 8.92
C HIS A 211 26.74 -8.66 8.29
N VAL A 212 25.92 -9.44 9.00
CA VAL A 212 25.26 -10.64 8.45
C VAL A 212 24.45 -10.27 7.20
N ARG A 213 23.57 -9.26 7.30
CA ARG A 213 22.80 -8.74 6.16
C ARG A 213 23.68 -8.29 5.00
N ARG A 214 24.75 -7.54 5.31
CA ARG A 214 25.68 -7.04 4.30
C ARG A 214 26.45 -8.17 3.61
N TYR A 215 26.85 -9.20 4.35
CA TYR A 215 27.51 -10.37 3.80
C TYR A 215 26.56 -11.19 2.92
N ALA A 216 25.31 -11.40 3.36
CA ALA A 216 24.27 -12.01 2.54
C ALA A 216 24.06 -11.26 1.21
N MET A 217 23.89 -9.94 1.27
CA MET A 217 23.72 -9.08 0.08
C MET A 217 24.93 -9.10 -0.88
N ARG A 218 26.14 -9.26 -0.34
CA ARG A 218 27.39 -9.31 -1.13
C ARG A 218 27.84 -10.74 -1.45
N THR A 219 26.95 -11.72 -1.27
CA THR A 219 27.23 -13.14 -1.52
C THR A 219 28.45 -13.68 -0.77
N ARG A 220 28.82 -13.08 0.37
CA ARG A 220 29.88 -13.57 1.29
C ARG A 220 29.28 -14.53 2.31
N LEU A 221 28.61 -15.56 1.83
CA LEU A 221 27.65 -16.35 2.62
C LEU A 221 28.33 -17.18 3.72
N THR A 222 29.46 -17.82 3.42
CA THR A 222 30.26 -18.55 4.41
C THR A 222 30.73 -17.66 5.56
N ALA A 223 31.11 -16.40 5.28
CA ALA A 223 31.51 -15.45 6.32
C ALA A 223 30.31 -15.00 7.19
N ALA A 224 29.10 -14.96 6.62
CA ALA A 224 27.88 -14.70 7.39
C ALA A 224 27.57 -15.85 8.36
N GLU A 225 27.67 -17.10 7.88
CA GLU A 225 27.50 -18.31 8.71
C GLU A 225 28.51 -18.35 9.86
N GLN A 226 29.80 -18.11 9.55
CA GLN A 226 30.85 -18.05 10.56
C GLN A 226 30.59 -16.96 11.61
N LEU A 227 30.17 -15.76 11.18
CA LEU A 227 29.83 -14.67 12.09
C LEU A 227 28.66 -15.04 13.02
N LEU A 228 27.63 -15.71 12.50
CA LEU A 228 26.49 -16.20 13.28
C LEU A 228 26.90 -17.30 14.29
N ALA A 229 27.91 -18.11 13.95
CA ALA A 229 28.39 -19.19 14.80
C ALA A 229 29.29 -18.74 15.97
N THR A 230 29.82 -17.50 15.93
CA THR A 230 30.78 -17.03 16.95
C THR A 230 30.20 -17.02 18.38
N ARG A 231 31.07 -17.23 19.37
CA ARG A 231 30.71 -17.10 20.80
C ARG A 231 30.19 -15.70 21.15
N GLU A 232 30.74 -14.66 20.51
CA GLU A 232 30.27 -13.28 20.70
C GLU A 232 28.81 -13.12 20.25
N THR A 233 28.46 -13.58 19.04
CA THR A 233 27.09 -13.55 18.52
C THR A 233 26.15 -14.30 19.46
N LYS A 234 26.49 -15.55 19.83
CA LYS A 234 25.67 -16.36 20.75
C LYS A 234 25.45 -15.69 22.10
N ARG A 235 26.45 -14.97 22.62
CA ARG A 235 26.33 -14.20 23.86
C ARG A 235 25.40 -12.99 23.69
N LEU A 236 25.53 -12.24 22.60
CA LEU A 236 24.85 -10.96 22.40
C LEU A 236 23.45 -11.07 21.81
N LEU A 237 23.17 -12.07 20.98
CA LEU A 237 21.89 -12.21 20.28
C LEU A 237 21.03 -13.30 20.92
N HIS A 238 19.71 -13.12 20.87
CA HIS A 238 18.77 -14.18 21.20
C HIS A 238 18.83 -15.31 20.14
N PRO A 239 18.59 -16.59 20.48
CA PRO A 239 18.57 -17.67 19.49
C PRO A 239 17.70 -17.37 18.25
N ALA A 240 16.49 -16.84 18.45
CA ALA A 240 15.62 -16.41 17.34
C ALA A 240 16.24 -15.32 16.45
N GLU A 241 17.05 -14.39 16.99
CA GLU A 241 17.76 -13.39 16.16
C GLU A 241 18.89 -14.01 15.35
N ILE A 242 19.50 -15.10 15.85
CA ILE A 242 20.52 -15.85 15.13
C ILE A 242 19.86 -16.65 14.00
N ASP A 243 18.71 -17.27 14.29
CA ASP A 243 17.93 -18.03 13.31
C ASP A 243 17.29 -17.13 12.24
N GLU A 244 16.90 -15.89 12.58
CA GLU A 244 16.58 -14.85 11.59
C GLU A 244 17.76 -14.62 10.63
N GLY A 245 18.98 -14.51 11.18
CA GLY A 245 20.20 -14.39 10.38
C GLY A 245 20.45 -15.62 9.49
N TYR A 246 20.23 -16.83 10.00
CA TYR A 246 20.36 -18.05 9.19
C TYR A 246 19.30 -18.12 8.09
N ALA A 247 18.06 -17.70 8.34
CA ALA A 247 17.02 -17.62 7.32
C ALA A 247 17.39 -16.62 6.20
N GLU A 248 17.94 -15.44 6.55
CA GLU A 248 18.46 -14.47 5.57
C GLU A 248 19.60 -15.06 4.72
N VAL A 249 20.52 -15.80 5.34
CA VAL A 249 21.64 -16.44 4.63
C VAL A 249 21.17 -17.62 3.78
N ALA A 250 20.23 -18.41 4.27
CA ALA A 250 19.61 -19.50 3.52
C ALA A 250 18.91 -18.98 2.26
N ALA A 251 18.16 -17.87 2.38
CA ALA A 251 17.55 -17.21 1.23
C ALA A 251 18.61 -16.81 0.19
N ALA A 252 19.73 -16.25 0.65
CA ALA A 252 20.83 -15.89 -0.25
C ALA A 252 21.46 -17.12 -0.93
N TRP A 253 21.61 -18.25 -0.23
CA TRP A 253 22.06 -19.52 -0.84
C TRP A 253 21.06 -20.04 -1.89
N TYR A 254 19.76 -19.95 -1.60
CA TYR A 254 18.69 -20.35 -2.51
C TYR A 254 18.77 -19.57 -3.82
N TYR A 255 18.85 -18.23 -3.73
CA TYR A 255 19.00 -17.35 -4.90
C TYR A 255 20.35 -17.50 -5.61
N TYR A 256 21.38 -17.96 -4.89
CA TYR A 256 22.66 -18.28 -5.49
C TYR A 256 22.61 -19.58 -6.33
N GLY A 257 21.59 -20.42 -6.11
CA GLY A 257 21.40 -21.71 -6.78
C GLY A 257 21.89 -22.91 -5.96
N LYS A 258 22.30 -22.72 -4.70
CA LYS A 258 22.70 -23.82 -3.80
C LYS A 258 21.50 -24.26 -2.95
N VAL A 259 20.50 -24.84 -3.63
CA VAL A 259 19.18 -25.14 -3.05
C VAL A 259 19.28 -26.11 -1.87
N SER A 260 20.04 -27.20 -1.96
CA SER A 260 20.20 -28.17 -0.85
C SER A 260 20.81 -27.54 0.40
N LYS A 261 21.79 -26.64 0.24
CA LYS A 261 22.39 -25.91 1.35
C LYS A 261 21.41 -24.90 1.96
N ALA A 262 20.66 -24.21 1.12
CA ALA A 262 19.61 -23.30 1.57
C ALA A 262 18.55 -24.04 2.40
N TYR A 263 18.08 -25.19 1.92
CA TYR A 263 17.11 -26.03 2.62
C TYR A 263 17.65 -26.48 3.98
N ALA A 264 18.87 -27.02 4.03
CA ALA A 264 19.49 -27.47 5.29
C ALA A 264 19.60 -26.37 6.35
N LEU A 265 19.96 -25.15 5.95
CA LEU A 265 20.03 -24.00 6.86
C LEU A 265 18.64 -23.50 7.28
N ALA A 266 17.74 -23.34 6.32
CA ALA A 266 16.39 -22.82 6.58
C ALA A 266 15.56 -23.77 7.44
N ARG A 267 15.55 -25.07 7.15
CA ARG A 267 14.81 -26.07 7.94
C ARG A 267 15.31 -26.12 9.39
N ALA A 268 16.62 -25.99 9.61
CA ALA A 268 17.20 -26.03 10.95
C ALA A 268 16.82 -24.77 11.76
N ALA A 269 16.77 -23.60 11.10
CA ALA A 269 16.28 -22.37 11.72
C ALA A 269 14.77 -22.43 11.99
N ALA A 270 13.98 -22.96 11.05
CA ALA A 270 12.54 -23.15 11.20
C ALA A 270 12.21 -24.10 12.37
N LYS A 271 12.91 -25.24 12.48
CA LYS A 271 12.74 -26.18 13.59
C LYS A 271 12.98 -25.55 14.97
N ARG A 272 13.94 -24.62 15.09
CA ARG A 272 14.30 -24.00 16.38
C ARG A 272 13.46 -22.77 16.72
N SER A 273 13.11 -21.98 15.71
CA SER A 273 12.61 -20.63 15.90
C SER A 273 11.47 -20.27 14.92
N GLY A 274 10.84 -21.25 14.26
CA GLY A 274 9.82 -21.06 13.23
C GLY A 274 8.61 -20.23 13.68
N GLU A 275 8.21 -20.36 14.95
CA GLU A 275 7.17 -19.52 15.54
C GLU A 275 7.53 -18.03 15.46
N HIS A 276 8.77 -17.65 15.82
CA HIS A 276 9.22 -16.26 15.84
C HIS A 276 9.82 -15.80 14.50
N VAL A 277 10.24 -16.74 13.65
CA VAL A 277 10.92 -16.51 12.37
C VAL A 277 10.18 -17.27 11.27
N PRO A 278 8.93 -16.90 10.96
CA PRO A 278 8.11 -17.62 9.97
C PRO A 278 8.75 -17.68 8.58
N MET A 279 9.57 -16.69 8.20
CA MET A 279 10.28 -16.70 6.92
C MET A 279 11.32 -17.82 6.79
N ALA A 280 11.73 -18.47 7.88
CA ALA A 280 12.53 -19.68 7.80
C ALA A 280 11.75 -20.81 7.11
N HIS A 281 10.47 -20.96 7.44
CA HIS A 281 9.57 -21.89 6.76
C HIS A 281 9.38 -21.53 5.29
N TRP A 282 9.18 -20.25 4.96
CA TRP A 282 9.05 -19.81 3.56
C TRP A 282 10.21 -20.28 2.67
N ILE A 283 11.44 -20.00 3.10
CA ILE A 283 12.64 -20.36 2.32
C ILE A 283 12.87 -21.87 2.33
N ALA A 284 12.57 -22.55 3.45
CA ALA A 284 12.67 -24.00 3.50
C ALA A 284 11.67 -24.67 2.55
N GLY A 285 10.42 -24.18 2.49
CA GLY A 285 9.38 -24.67 1.59
C GLY A 285 9.73 -24.45 0.12
N LEU A 286 10.16 -23.24 -0.27
CA LEU A 286 10.63 -22.98 -1.64
C LEU A 286 11.84 -23.84 -2.03
N ALA A 287 12.76 -24.08 -1.09
CA ALA A 287 13.91 -24.93 -1.34
C ALA A 287 13.52 -26.40 -1.47
N ALA A 288 12.63 -26.91 -0.61
CA ALA A 288 12.08 -28.27 -0.69
C ALA A 288 11.31 -28.49 -2.00
N TRP A 289 10.46 -27.53 -2.40
CA TRP A 289 9.75 -27.54 -3.68
C TRP A 289 10.71 -27.72 -4.87
N ARG A 290 11.82 -26.97 -4.89
CA ARG A 290 12.84 -27.08 -5.95
C ARG A 290 13.71 -28.33 -5.88
N LEU A 291 13.72 -29.02 -4.73
CA LEU A 291 14.36 -30.32 -4.56
C LEU A 291 13.40 -31.48 -4.85
N ASP A 292 12.15 -31.16 -5.23
CA ASP A 292 11.06 -32.12 -5.44
C ASP A 292 10.65 -32.90 -4.17
N ASP A 293 11.02 -32.38 -2.99
CA ASP A 293 10.57 -32.90 -1.69
C ASP A 293 9.23 -32.25 -1.33
N LEU A 294 8.18 -32.72 -2.00
CA LEU A 294 6.83 -32.16 -1.87
C LEU A 294 6.25 -32.30 -0.46
N PRO A 295 6.40 -33.42 0.28
CA PRO A 295 5.92 -33.51 1.66
C PRO A 295 6.57 -32.47 2.58
N ALA A 296 7.89 -32.27 2.49
CA ALA A 296 8.56 -31.24 3.28
C ALA A 296 8.20 -29.81 2.84
N ALA A 297 7.95 -29.61 1.54
CA ALA A 297 7.47 -28.33 1.03
C ALA A 297 6.10 -27.98 1.62
N ALA A 298 5.15 -28.93 1.60
CA ALA A 298 3.83 -28.78 2.18
C ALA A 298 3.94 -28.38 3.65
N GLU A 299 4.59 -29.20 4.48
CA GLU A 299 4.77 -28.94 5.92
C GLU A 299 5.26 -27.50 6.19
N HIS A 300 6.28 -27.06 5.47
CA HIS A 300 6.81 -25.71 5.66
C HIS A 300 5.85 -24.61 5.21
N PHE A 301 5.17 -24.76 4.07
CA PHE A 301 4.19 -23.77 3.62
C PHE A 301 2.97 -23.68 4.55
N GLU A 302 2.49 -24.81 5.06
CA GLU A 302 1.42 -24.89 6.05
C GLU A 302 1.80 -24.19 7.36
N GLN A 303 3.00 -24.45 7.87
CA GLN A 303 3.50 -23.79 9.10
C GLN A 303 3.63 -22.27 8.94
N LEU A 304 3.99 -21.80 7.74
CA LEU A 304 3.95 -20.36 7.45
C LEU A 304 2.52 -19.83 7.45
N ALA A 305 1.59 -20.53 6.80
CA ALA A 305 0.19 -20.15 6.70
C ALA A 305 -0.47 -20.02 8.08
N LEU A 306 -0.19 -20.95 9.00
CA LEU A 306 -0.75 -20.98 10.34
C LEU A 306 -0.01 -20.07 11.35
N SER A 307 1.07 -19.39 10.93
CA SER A 307 1.87 -18.59 11.85
C SER A 307 1.14 -17.31 12.29
N ARG A 308 0.92 -17.17 13.59
CA ARG A 308 0.38 -15.94 14.22
C ARG A 308 1.31 -14.72 14.07
N ASN A 309 2.57 -14.96 13.72
CA ASN A 309 3.59 -13.93 13.59
C ASN A 309 3.85 -13.53 12.12
N ALA A 310 3.10 -14.11 11.19
CA ALA A 310 3.09 -13.75 9.78
C ALA A 310 2.04 -12.66 9.49
N SER A 311 2.35 -11.74 8.58
CA SER A 311 1.37 -10.80 8.03
C SER A 311 0.38 -11.53 7.11
N GLY A 312 -0.82 -11.00 6.89
CA GLY A 312 -1.80 -11.56 5.93
C GLY A 312 -1.23 -11.84 4.53
N TRP A 313 -0.30 -11.01 4.04
CA TRP A 313 0.47 -11.30 2.82
C TRP A 313 1.21 -12.64 2.88
N ASN A 314 2.07 -12.84 3.87
CA ASN A 314 2.83 -14.08 4.05
C ASN A 314 1.93 -15.29 4.38
N THR A 315 0.87 -15.10 5.17
CA THR A 315 -0.13 -16.15 5.44
C THR A 315 -0.76 -16.64 4.15
N SER A 316 -1.23 -15.71 3.30
CA SER A 316 -1.80 -16.05 1.99
C SER A 316 -0.78 -16.71 1.05
N SER A 317 0.49 -16.27 1.07
CA SER A 317 1.57 -16.91 0.32
C SER A 317 1.79 -18.35 0.77
N GLY A 318 1.94 -18.59 2.08
CA GLY A 318 2.09 -19.93 2.63
C GLY A 318 0.92 -20.83 2.26
N ALA A 319 -0.30 -20.35 2.47
CA ALA A 319 -1.51 -21.11 2.17
C ALA A 319 -1.61 -21.46 0.68
N TYR A 320 -1.40 -20.50 -0.23
CA TYR A 320 -1.46 -20.77 -1.66
C TYR A 320 -0.38 -21.75 -2.14
N TRP A 321 0.85 -21.63 -1.64
CA TRP A 321 1.92 -22.57 -1.99
C TRP A 321 1.74 -23.95 -1.35
N ALA A 322 1.14 -24.04 -0.17
CA ALA A 322 0.69 -25.32 0.39
C ALA A 322 -0.34 -25.97 -0.54
N ALA A 323 -1.36 -25.23 -0.97
CA ALA A 323 -2.36 -25.73 -1.92
C ALA A 323 -1.73 -26.23 -3.23
N ARG A 324 -0.79 -25.47 -3.81
CA ARG A 324 -0.03 -25.92 -5.00
C ARG A 324 0.74 -27.21 -4.75
N THR A 325 1.26 -27.39 -3.54
CA THR A 325 2.01 -28.59 -3.17
C THR A 325 1.08 -29.79 -3.05
N HIS A 326 -0.06 -29.64 -2.38
CA HIS A 326 -1.10 -30.67 -2.29
C HIS A 326 -1.70 -31.05 -3.64
N LEU A 327 -1.83 -30.09 -4.57
CA LEU A 327 -2.21 -30.39 -5.95
C LEU A 327 -1.20 -31.35 -6.61
N ARG A 328 0.10 -31.12 -6.45
CA ARG A 328 1.14 -32.04 -6.98
C ARG A 328 1.17 -33.38 -6.25
N LEU A 329 0.83 -33.40 -4.96
CA LEU A 329 0.66 -34.62 -4.17
C LEU A 329 -0.65 -35.37 -4.45
N ARG A 330 -1.54 -34.82 -5.30
CA ARG A 330 -2.87 -35.37 -5.62
C ARG A 330 -3.80 -35.45 -4.41
N GLN A 331 -3.78 -34.42 -3.56
CA GLN A 331 -4.60 -34.28 -2.36
C GLN A 331 -5.58 -33.10 -2.53
N PRO A 332 -6.71 -33.31 -3.23
CA PRO A 332 -7.62 -32.23 -3.60
C PRO A 332 -8.36 -31.61 -2.40
N GLU A 333 -8.65 -32.39 -1.33
CA GLU A 333 -9.27 -31.84 -0.12
C GLU A 333 -8.34 -30.81 0.54
N GLU A 334 -7.06 -31.17 0.71
CA GLU A 334 -6.04 -30.29 1.27
C GLU A 334 -5.77 -29.08 0.38
N MET A 335 -5.70 -29.28 -0.95
CA MET A 335 -5.59 -28.17 -1.90
C MET A 335 -6.72 -27.15 -1.67
N SER A 336 -7.97 -27.63 -1.57
CA SER A 336 -9.15 -26.77 -1.43
C SER A 336 -9.15 -26.03 -0.09
N ARG A 337 -8.78 -26.73 1.00
CA ARG A 337 -8.62 -26.15 2.35
C ARG A 337 -7.63 -24.98 2.36
N TRP A 338 -6.47 -25.19 1.76
CA TRP A 338 -5.41 -24.17 1.75
C TRP A 338 -5.70 -23.02 0.77
N LEU A 339 -6.37 -23.28 -0.36
CA LEU A 339 -6.88 -22.20 -1.21
C LEU A 339 -7.91 -21.34 -0.46
N ALA A 340 -8.82 -21.95 0.30
CA ALA A 340 -9.80 -21.21 1.08
C ALA A 340 -9.12 -20.27 2.10
N LEU A 341 -8.10 -20.76 2.82
CA LEU A 341 -7.34 -19.92 3.74
C LEU A 341 -6.59 -18.78 3.03
N ALA A 342 -6.03 -19.02 1.84
CA ALA A 342 -5.43 -17.95 1.05
C ALA A 342 -6.47 -16.92 0.61
N ALA A 343 -7.67 -17.37 0.24
CA ALA A 343 -8.79 -16.57 -0.24
C ALA A 343 -9.38 -15.60 0.80
N ASP A 344 -9.11 -15.83 2.10
CA ASP A 344 -9.44 -14.93 3.20
C ASP A 344 -8.64 -13.61 3.19
N ALA A 345 -7.61 -13.51 2.33
CA ALA A 345 -6.81 -12.31 2.13
C ALA A 345 -7.01 -11.68 0.73
N PRO A 346 -8.22 -11.21 0.38
CA PRO A 346 -8.63 -10.83 -0.99
C PRO A 346 -7.91 -9.62 -1.59
N MET A 347 -7.16 -8.85 -0.79
CA MET A 347 -6.33 -7.74 -1.29
C MET A 347 -4.86 -8.13 -1.52
N THR A 348 -4.47 -9.33 -1.11
CA THR A 348 -3.11 -9.83 -1.35
C THR A 348 -2.98 -10.44 -2.73
N PHE A 349 -1.76 -10.59 -3.22
CA PHE A 349 -1.50 -11.23 -4.52
C PHE A 349 -2.00 -12.68 -4.54
N TYR A 350 -1.58 -13.50 -3.57
CA TYR A 350 -1.96 -14.91 -3.51
C TYR A 350 -3.41 -15.13 -3.10
N GLY A 351 -4.01 -14.25 -2.29
CA GLY A 351 -5.44 -14.35 -1.99
C GLY A 351 -6.33 -14.06 -3.20
N GLN A 352 -5.93 -13.13 -4.09
CA GLN A 352 -6.66 -12.92 -5.36
C GLN A 352 -6.54 -14.12 -6.30
N LEU A 353 -5.35 -14.72 -6.40
CA LEU A 353 -5.16 -15.96 -7.16
C LEU A 353 -6.01 -17.10 -6.60
N ALA A 354 -6.04 -17.25 -5.27
CA ALA A 354 -6.82 -18.29 -4.61
C ALA A 354 -8.31 -18.15 -4.85
N ARG A 355 -8.86 -16.93 -4.69
CA ARG A 355 -10.27 -16.65 -4.98
C ARG A 355 -10.62 -16.94 -6.43
N ARG A 356 -9.76 -16.52 -7.36
CA ARG A 356 -9.96 -16.80 -8.79
C ARG A 356 -9.93 -18.31 -9.08
N ALA A 357 -8.98 -19.05 -8.51
CA ALA A 357 -8.87 -20.50 -8.67
C ALA A 357 -10.08 -21.27 -8.07
N LEU A 358 -10.70 -20.75 -7.01
CA LEU A 358 -11.92 -21.30 -6.40
C LEU A 358 -13.21 -20.86 -7.11
N GLY A 359 -13.13 -20.10 -8.21
CA GLY A 359 -14.31 -19.52 -8.87
C GLY A 359 -15.06 -18.49 -8.01
N MET A 360 -14.41 -17.95 -6.97
CA MET A 360 -15.00 -16.93 -6.10
C MET A 360 -14.84 -15.54 -6.71
N GLU A 361 -15.96 -14.82 -6.84
CA GLU A 361 -15.90 -13.40 -7.15
C GLU A 361 -15.30 -12.60 -5.99
N THR A 362 -14.44 -11.64 -6.32
CA THR A 362 -13.97 -10.65 -5.35
C THR A 362 -14.74 -9.36 -5.57
N ARG A 363 -15.64 -9.03 -4.64
CA ARG A 363 -16.42 -7.79 -4.67
C ARG A 363 -15.73 -6.73 -3.80
N PHE A 364 -15.56 -5.54 -4.35
CA PHE A 364 -14.99 -4.39 -3.66
C PHE A 364 -16.03 -3.27 -3.60
N ASP A 365 -16.12 -2.60 -2.46
CA ASP A 365 -17.02 -1.46 -2.28
C ASP A 365 -16.30 -0.12 -2.52
N PHE A 366 -16.39 0.40 -3.74
CA PHE A 366 -15.77 1.69 -4.09
C PHE A 366 -16.67 2.91 -3.86
N ARG A 367 -17.78 2.76 -3.12
CA ARG A 367 -18.65 3.90 -2.82
C ARG A 367 -17.88 4.94 -1.99
N PRO A 368 -17.97 6.24 -2.34
CA PRO A 368 -17.27 7.28 -1.60
C PRO A 368 -17.84 7.46 -0.20
N HIS A 369 -16.98 7.87 0.72
CA HIS A 369 -17.33 8.16 2.10
C HIS A 369 -18.25 9.40 2.16
N ARG A 370 -19.23 9.35 3.07
CA ARG A 370 -20.17 10.45 3.28
C ARG A 370 -19.65 11.35 4.38
N LEU A 371 -19.70 12.66 4.15
CA LEU A 371 -19.53 13.62 5.23
C LEU A 371 -20.89 13.74 5.93
N THR A 372 -20.98 13.42 7.21
CA THR A 372 -22.18 13.65 8.03
C THR A 372 -22.12 15.05 8.68
N PRO A 373 -23.25 15.62 9.12
CA PRO A 373 -23.24 16.87 9.89
C PRO A 373 -22.34 16.78 11.14
N GLU A 374 -22.39 15.66 11.87
CA GLU A 374 -21.59 15.40 13.07
C GLU A 374 -20.09 15.29 12.74
N GLY A 375 -19.76 14.57 11.66
CA GLY A 375 -18.40 14.47 11.16
C GLY A 375 -17.85 15.84 10.75
N ALA A 376 -18.67 16.67 10.09
CA ALA A 376 -18.32 18.04 9.74
C ALA A 376 -18.08 18.91 10.97
N GLU A 377 -18.90 18.77 12.01
CA GLU A 377 -18.73 19.47 13.28
C GLU A 377 -17.38 19.16 13.93
N ILE A 378 -16.99 17.88 13.98
CA ILE A 378 -15.70 17.45 14.52
C ILE A 378 -14.54 18.09 13.76
N LEU A 379 -14.63 18.15 12.42
CA LEU A 379 -13.63 18.80 11.58
C LEU A 379 -13.57 20.31 11.83
N LEU A 380 -14.71 20.97 11.97
CA LEU A 380 -14.78 22.41 12.22
C LEU A 380 -14.28 22.78 13.62
N ASN A 381 -14.48 21.92 14.62
CA ASN A 381 -13.97 22.14 15.96
C ASN A 381 -12.46 21.85 16.10
N THR A 382 -11.87 21.13 15.14
CA THR A 382 -10.44 20.84 15.12
C THR A 382 -9.63 21.92 14.40
N ARG A 383 -8.67 22.56 15.08
CA ARG A 383 -7.89 23.69 14.55
C ARG A 383 -7.13 23.35 13.27
N GLU A 384 -6.47 22.19 13.23
CA GLU A 384 -5.73 21.69 12.06
C GLU A 384 -6.65 21.45 10.86
N SER A 385 -7.82 20.84 11.10
CA SER A 385 -8.82 20.55 10.08
C SER A 385 -9.43 21.82 9.51
N ARG A 386 -9.79 22.81 10.34
CA ARG A 386 -10.21 24.14 9.87
C ARG A 386 -9.18 24.81 8.98
N ARG A 387 -7.90 24.82 9.40
CA ARG A 387 -6.82 25.37 8.55
C ARG A 387 -6.72 24.61 7.23
N ALA A 388 -6.90 23.29 7.25
CA ALA A 388 -6.86 22.48 6.03
C ALA A 388 -8.02 22.82 5.08
N LEU A 389 -9.26 22.92 5.57
CA LEU A 389 -10.42 23.32 4.78
C LEU A 389 -10.23 24.73 4.19
N ALA A 390 -9.79 25.68 5.00
CA ALA A 390 -9.43 27.03 4.54
C ALA A 390 -8.33 27.03 3.45
N LEU A 391 -7.31 26.18 3.59
CA LEU A 391 -6.28 26.00 2.56
C LEU A 391 -6.86 25.40 1.28
N MET A 392 -7.80 24.45 1.35
CA MET A 392 -8.47 23.90 0.17
C MET A 392 -9.27 24.98 -0.56
N GLN A 393 -10.04 25.80 0.16
CA GLN A 393 -10.77 26.95 -0.42
C GLN A 393 -9.81 27.93 -1.13
N ALA A 394 -8.62 28.17 -0.57
CA ALA A 394 -7.57 28.98 -1.18
C ALA A 394 -6.79 28.27 -2.32
N GLY A 395 -7.18 27.06 -2.73
CA GLY A 395 -6.51 26.26 -3.77
C GLY A 395 -5.16 25.66 -3.36
N GLN A 396 -4.87 25.60 -2.05
CA GLN A 396 -3.62 25.12 -1.46
C GLN A 396 -3.71 23.68 -0.96
N ASN A 397 -4.27 22.79 -1.78
CA ASN A 397 -4.52 21.37 -1.48
C ASN A 397 -3.32 20.62 -0.89
N ARG A 398 -2.11 20.87 -1.40
CA ARG A 398 -0.87 20.26 -0.86
C ARG A 398 -0.55 20.70 0.56
N ARG A 399 -0.90 21.93 0.92
CA ARG A 399 -0.71 22.44 2.29
C ARG A 399 -1.78 21.88 3.20
N ALA A 400 -3.02 21.78 2.72
CA ALA A 400 -4.12 21.14 3.42
C ALA A 400 -3.80 19.67 3.76
N GLU A 401 -3.31 18.88 2.80
CA GLU A 401 -2.88 17.49 3.04
C GLU A 401 -1.89 17.39 4.21
N ARG A 402 -0.91 18.30 4.30
CA ARG A 402 0.09 18.28 5.37
C ARG A 402 -0.47 18.64 6.75
N GLU A 403 -1.55 19.42 6.81
CA GLU A 403 -2.28 19.66 8.06
C GLU A 403 -3.05 18.40 8.46
N LEU A 404 -3.81 17.81 7.54
CA LEU A 404 -4.66 16.64 7.83
C LEU A 404 -3.85 15.40 8.23
N LEU A 405 -2.69 15.16 7.61
CA LEU A 405 -1.81 14.04 7.99
C LEU A 405 -1.23 14.15 9.42
N ARG A 406 -1.33 15.33 10.06
CA ARG A 406 -0.83 15.57 11.43
C ARG A 406 -1.86 15.39 12.52
N LEU A 407 -3.13 15.18 12.16
CA LEU A 407 -4.20 14.91 13.12
C LEU A 407 -3.82 13.74 14.02
N ARG A 408 -4.42 13.69 15.21
CA ARG A 408 -4.12 12.69 16.24
C ARG A 408 -5.30 11.77 16.55
N ASN A 409 -6.51 12.20 16.26
CA ASN A 409 -7.76 11.53 16.65
C ASN A 409 -8.19 10.50 15.58
N TRP A 410 -7.31 9.54 15.27
CA TRP A 410 -7.59 8.46 14.31
C TRP A 410 -8.43 7.33 14.89
N ASN A 411 -8.77 7.43 16.17
CA ASN A 411 -9.55 6.47 16.92
C ASN A 411 -11.03 6.87 17.04
N VAL A 412 -11.45 7.96 16.40
CA VAL A 412 -12.85 8.42 16.37
C VAL A 412 -13.40 8.09 14.97
N PRO A 413 -14.28 7.07 14.83
CA PRO A 413 -14.78 6.61 13.53
C PRO A 413 -15.39 7.73 12.68
N GLU A 414 -16.21 8.59 13.28
CA GLU A 414 -16.91 9.70 12.60
C GLU A 414 -15.91 10.73 12.06
N ALA A 415 -14.83 11.00 12.83
CA ALA A 415 -13.76 11.88 12.40
C ALA A 415 -12.99 11.27 11.22
N VAL A 416 -12.76 9.96 11.26
CA VAL A 416 -12.07 9.21 10.20
C VAL A 416 -12.88 9.21 8.91
N GLU A 417 -14.16 8.88 8.97
CA GLU A 417 -15.06 8.89 7.81
C GLU A 417 -15.16 10.30 7.21
N ALA A 418 -15.29 11.33 8.06
CA ALA A 418 -15.28 12.72 7.61
C ALA A 418 -13.98 13.12 6.90
N LEU A 419 -12.82 12.69 7.43
CA LEU A 419 -11.52 12.96 6.80
C LEU A 419 -11.34 12.24 5.47
N LEU A 420 -11.80 10.99 5.36
CA LEU A 420 -11.78 10.23 4.11
C LEU A 420 -12.69 10.90 3.07
N SER A 421 -13.90 11.31 3.47
CA SER A 421 -14.83 12.05 2.60
C SER A 421 -14.22 13.37 2.10
N VAL A 422 -13.57 14.14 2.98
CA VAL A 422 -12.84 15.36 2.60
C VAL A 422 -11.73 15.06 1.59
N ALA A 423 -10.94 14.00 1.80
CA ALA A 423 -9.85 13.65 0.90
C ALA A 423 -10.36 13.22 -0.49
N GLU A 424 -11.47 12.50 -0.55
CA GLU A 424 -12.13 12.05 -1.78
C GLU A 424 -12.77 13.22 -2.53
N ARG A 425 -13.60 14.03 -1.86
CA ARG A 425 -14.24 15.23 -2.45
C ARG A 425 -13.21 16.22 -2.97
N ALA A 426 -12.16 16.50 -2.20
CA ALA A 426 -11.08 17.40 -2.63
C ALA A 426 -10.10 16.78 -3.65
N LYS A 427 -10.36 15.55 -4.13
CA LYS A 427 -9.56 14.81 -5.11
C LYS A 427 -8.08 14.74 -4.71
N LEU A 428 -7.81 14.35 -3.46
CA LEU A 428 -6.49 14.24 -2.84
C LEU A 428 -6.07 12.76 -2.69
N PRO A 429 -5.67 12.07 -3.77
CA PRO A 429 -5.41 10.63 -3.73
C PRO A 429 -4.29 10.25 -2.74
N SER A 430 -3.23 11.05 -2.66
CA SER A 430 -2.14 10.84 -1.69
C SER A 430 -2.60 10.96 -0.25
N LEU A 431 -3.54 11.85 0.04
CA LEU A 431 -4.13 11.96 1.37
C LEU A 431 -5.02 10.74 1.63
N SER A 432 -6.01 10.52 0.77
CA SER A 432 -7.00 9.43 0.87
C SER A 432 -6.31 8.08 1.12
N PHE A 433 -5.33 7.72 0.30
CA PHE A 433 -4.57 6.48 0.44
C PHE A 433 -3.81 6.39 1.77
N LYS A 434 -3.15 7.47 2.21
CA LYS A 434 -2.38 7.47 3.47
C LYS A 434 -3.27 7.42 4.71
N LEU A 435 -4.45 8.04 4.65
CA LEU A 435 -5.44 7.98 5.71
C LEU A 435 -5.92 6.53 5.86
N ALA A 436 -6.40 5.93 4.78
CA ALA A 436 -6.88 4.56 4.78
C ALA A 436 -5.79 3.55 5.19
N SER A 437 -4.60 3.66 4.61
CA SER A 437 -3.46 2.78 4.97
C SER A 437 -3.10 2.89 6.45
N ARG A 438 -3.18 4.09 7.04
CA ARG A 438 -2.90 4.28 8.46
C ARG A 438 -3.92 3.59 9.36
N LEU A 439 -5.19 3.55 8.97
CA LEU A 439 -6.25 2.86 9.72
C LEU A 439 -5.98 1.36 9.74
N VAL A 440 -5.68 0.80 8.57
CA VAL A 440 -5.30 -0.61 8.40
C VAL A 440 -4.05 -0.94 9.22
N ASP A 441 -2.96 -0.18 9.05
CA ASP A 441 -1.69 -0.39 9.75
C ASP A 441 -1.80 -0.29 11.28
N SER A 442 -2.81 0.45 11.77
CA SER A 442 -3.04 0.64 13.21
C SER A 442 -4.05 -0.32 13.80
N GLY A 443 -4.63 -1.22 12.98
CA GLY A 443 -5.63 -2.19 13.40
C GLY A 443 -7.00 -1.59 13.73
N HIS A 444 -7.25 -0.33 13.35
CA HIS A 444 -8.56 0.31 13.55
C HIS A 444 -9.56 -0.03 12.46
N ALA A 445 -9.11 -0.63 11.35
CA ALA A 445 -9.97 -1.06 10.25
C ALA A 445 -9.33 -2.22 9.49
N GLN A 446 -10.16 -3.05 8.89
CA GLN A 446 -9.77 -4.02 7.87
C GLN A 446 -9.71 -3.34 6.50
N PRO A 447 -8.80 -3.77 5.62
CA PRO A 447 -8.68 -3.17 4.30
C PRO A 447 -9.92 -3.43 3.41
N GLN A 448 -10.65 -4.52 3.65
CA GLN A 448 -11.93 -4.84 3.00
C GLN A 448 -13.06 -4.89 4.04
N GLY A 449 -14.28 -4.51 3.65
CA GLY A 449 -15.48 -4.60 4.50
C GLY A 449 -15.76 -3.35 5.33
N ASP A 450 -14.72 -2.59 5.69
CA ASP A 450 -14.84 -1.31 6.42
C ASP A 450 -14.93 -0.10 5.47
N LYS A 451 -15.37 -0.31 4.22
CA LYS A 451 -15.55 0.72 3.17
C LYS A 451 -14.28 1.52 2.81
N LEU A 452 -13.10 0.99 3.12
CA LEU A 452 -11.83 1.67 2.85
C LEU A 452 -11.33 1.51 1.40
N GLU A 453 -11.93 0.63 0.61
CA GLU A 453 -11.51 0.31 -0.75
C GLU A 453 -11.51 1.55 -1.65
N ALA A 454 -12.54 2.41 -1.52
CA ALA A 454 -12.64 3.69 -2.19
C ALA A 454 -11.42 4.60 -1.92
N ALA A 455 -10.93 4.60 -0.68
CA ALA A 455 -9.81 5.43 -0.25
C ALA A 455 -8.42 4.77 -0.46
N LEU A 456 -8.34 3.45 -0.42
CA LEU A 456 -7.12 2.67 -0.67
C LEU A 456 -6.73 2.65 -2.16
N TYR A 457 -7.71 2.85 -3.05
CA TYR A 457 -7.53 2.79 -4.51
C TYR A 457 -7.99 4.07 -5.25
N PRO A 458 -7.66 5.28 -4.78
CA PRO A 458 -8.32 6.51 -5.24
C PRO A 458 -8.09 6.76 -6.74
N ILE A 459 -9.08 7.33 -7.43
CA ILE A 459 -8.93 7.78 -8.82
C ILE A 459 -8.25 9.17 -8.82
N PRO A 460 -7.01 9.29 -9.33
CA PRO A 460 -6.32 10.57 -9.33
C PRO A 460 -6.92 11.53 -10.38
N PRO A 461 -6.92 12.85 -10.12
CA PRO A 461 -7.47 13.84 -11.05
C PRO A 461 -6.51 14.19 -12.21
N TRP A 462 -5.28 13.67 -12.18
CA TRP A 462 -4.25 14.00 -13.17
C TRP A 462 -4.33 13.07 -14.38
N GLN A 463 -3.97 13.60 -15.54
CA GLN A 463 -3.85 12.83 -16.78
C GLN A 463 -2.50 13.11 -17.43
N PRO A 464 -1.95 12.17 -18.21
CA PRO A 464 -0.75 12.44 -19.00
C PRO A 464 -0.99 13.58 -20.00
N LYS A 465 0.03 14.40 -20.29
CA LYS A 465 -0.11 15.56 -21.18
C LYS A 465 -0.68 15.23 -22.58
N GLY A 466 -0.42 14.01 -23.09
CA GLY A 466 -0.94 13.51 -24.36
C GLY A 466 -2.11 12.52 -24.23
N GLY A 467 -2.77 12.48 -23.08
CA GLY A 467 -3.77 11.45 -22.74
C GLY A 467 -3.13 10.09 -22.42
N PHE A 468 -3.97 9.14 -22.01
CA PHE A 468 -3.54 7.77 -21.72
C PHE A 468 -3.24 7.00 -23.01
N LYS A 469 -2.08 6.36 -23.05
CA LYS A 469 -1.64 5.40 -24.10
C LYS A 469 -1.36 4.02 -23.52
N VAL A 470 -1.37 3.92 -22.19
CA VAL A 470 -1.30 2.70 -21.40
C VAL A 470 -2.52 2.73 -20.49
N ASP A 471 -3.14 1.57 -20.32
CA ASP A 471 -4.30 1.33 -19.46
C ASP A 471 -4.19 2.03 -18.09
N ARG A 472 -5.21 2.80 -17.73
CA ARG A 472 -5.32 3.58 -16.50
C ARG A 472 -5.09 2.72 -15.28
N ALA A 473 -5.65 1.50 -15.26
CA ALA A 473 -5.46 0.57 -14.15
C ALA A 473 -3.97 0.30 -13.88
N LEU A 474 -3.17 0.07 -14.92
CA LEU A 474 -1.74 -0.20 -14.78
C LEU A 474 -0.98 1.05 -14.33
N ILE A 475 -1.30 2.22 -14.90
CA ILE A 475 -0.69 3.49 -14.50
C ILE A 475 -1.00 3.82 -13.02
N TYR A 476 -2.24 3.64 -12.58
CA TYR A 476 -2.64 3.88 -11.19
C TYR A 476 -2.02 2.87 -10.23
N ALA A 477 -1.92 1.60 -10.61
CA ALA A 477 -1.24 0.57 -9.83
C ALA A 477 0.24 0.89 -9.60
N LEU A 478 0.94 1.31 -10.66
CA LEU A 478 2.33 1.78 -10.58
C LEU A 478 2.44 3.03 -9.71
N MET A 479 1.59 4.04 -9.90
CA MET A 479 1.61 5.28 -9.11
C MET A 479 1.35 5.04 -7.61
N ARG A 480 0.43 4.14 -7.28
CA ARG A 480 0.16 3.70 -5.90
C ARG A 480 1.43 3.12 -5.28
N GLN A 481 2.08 2.19 -5.97
CA GLN A 481 3.25 1.50 -5.45
C GLN A 481 4.50 2.41 -5.38
N GLU A 482 4.72 3.24 -6.40
CA GLU A 482 5.94 4.06 -6.53
C GLU A 482 5.94 5.28 -5.61
N SER A 483 4.81 6.00 -5.54
CA SER A 483 4.76 7.29 -4.86
C SER A 483 3.67 7.42 -3.82
N ALA A 484 2.78 6.42 -3.67
CA ALA A 484 1.56 6.58 -2.89
C ALA A 484 0.79 7.84 -3.35
N PHE A 485 0.75 8.07 -4.68
CA PHE A 485 0.16 9.25 -5.32
C PHE A 485 0.77 10.61 -4.94
N ASN A 486 1.94 10.64 -4.30
CA ASN A 486 2.60 11.89 -3.93
C ASN A 486 3.38 12.48 -5.12
N PRO A 487 2.94 13.58 -5.75
CA PRO A 487 3.63 14.16 -6.91
C PRO A 487 5.00 14.77 -6.58
N ARG A 488 5.33 14.91 -5.30
CA ARG A 488 6.65 15.38 -4.83
C ARG A 488 7.49 14.28 -4.20
N ALA A 489 7.10 13.01 -4.37
CA ALA A 489 7.89 11.88 -3.91
C ALA A 489 9.29 11.93 -4.51
N LYS A 490 10.30 11.68 -3.67
CA LYS A 490 11.70 11.63 -4.07
C LYS A 490 12.39 10.46 -3.38
N SER A 491 12.87 9.48 -4.14
CA SER A 491 13.64 8.36 -3.59
C SER A 491 15.05 8.79 -3.16
N ARG A 492 15.72 7.93 -2.40
CA ARG A 492 17.13 8.10 -2.01
C ARG A 492 18.04 8.20 -3.24
N ASP A 493 17.76 7.39 -4.26
CA ASP A 493 18.55 7.29 -5.49
C ASP A 493 18.16 8.39 -6.50
N GLY A 494 17.20 9.24 -6.14
CA GLY A 494 16.88 10.48 -6.86
C GLY A 494 15.74 10.37 -7.86
N ALA A 495 14.99 9.27 -7.85
CA ALA A 495 13.73 9.11 -8.58
C ALA A 495 12.68 10.14 -8.12
N ARG A 496 11.80 10.58 -9.02
CA ARG A 496 10.92 11.74 -8.80
C ARG A 496 9.52 11.56 -9.34
N GLY A 497 8.56 12.15 -8.63
CA GLY A 497 7.18 12.29 -9.08
C GLY A 497 6.34 11.03 -8.87
N LEU A 498 5.17 11.02 -9.52
CA LEU A 498 4.14 10.00 -9.33
C LEU A 498 4.59 8.59 -9.72
N MET A 499 5.37 8.47 -10.79
CA MET A 499 5.87 7.21 -11.34
C MET A 499 7.36 6.99 -11.02
N GLN A 500 7.93 7.76 -10.08
CA GLN A 500 9.32 7.65 -9.61
C GLN A 500 10.35 7.48 -10.75
N LEU A 501 10.35 8.41 -11.70
CA LEU A 501 11.33 8.38 -12.79
C LEU A 501 12.68 8.94 -12.34
N LEU A 502 13.76 8.20 -12.61
CA LEU A 502 15.10 8.75 -12.56
C LEU A 502 15.26 9.84 -13.64
N PRO A 503 15.98 10.94 -13.38
CA PRO A 503 16.22 11.96 -14.40
C PRO A 503 16.90 11.44 -15.67
N SER A 504 17.73 10.40 -15.56
CA SER A 504 18.34 9.70 -16.69
C SER A 504 17.29 8.97 -17.54
N THR A 505 16.42 8.16 -16.90
CA THR A 505 15.31 7.45 -17.55
C THR A 505 14.34 8.42 -18.22
N ALA A 506 13.96 9.49 -17.52
CA ALA A 506 13.12 10.55 -18.08
C ALA A 506 13.77 11.22 -19.30
N GLY A 507 15.07 11.47 -19.26
CA GLY A 507 15.83 12.03 -20.39
C GLY A 507 15.90 11.07 -21.58
N PHE A 508 16.07 9.78 -21.31
CA PHE A 508 16.06 8.72 -22.31
C PHE A 508 14.72 8.64 -23.06
N VAL A 509 13.60 8.49 -22.35
CA VAL A 509 12.27 8.37 -22.99
C VAL A 509 11.78 9.68 -23.61
N ALA A 510 12.29 10.82 -23.15
CA ALA A 510 12.07 12.12 -23.78
C ALA A 510 12.96 12.36 -25.01
N ARG A 511 13.86 11.42 -25.36
CA ARG A 511 14.89 11.57 -26.40
C ARG A 511 15.73 12.84 -26.23
N ASN A 512 15.94 13.26 -24.99
CA ASN A 512 16.74 14.44 -24.63
C ASN A 512 17.40 14.26 -23.25
N TYR A 513 18.58 13.64 -23.25
CA TYR A 513 19.35 13.32 -22.04
C TYR A 513 19.81 14.53 -21.21
N ARG A 514 19.74 15.75 -21.76
CA ARG A 514 20.14 16.99 -21.06
C ARG A 514 18.97 17.70 -20.38
N ARG A 515 17.72 17.38 -20.77
CA ARG A 515 16.49 18.08 -20.33
C ARG A 515 16.33 18.12 -18.81
N PHE A 516 16.57 17.00 -18.12
CA PHE A 516 16.29 16.85 -16.69
C PHE A 516 17.55 16.93 -15.81
N ARG A 517 18.58 17.66 -16.24
CA ARG A 517 19.80 17.89 -15.44
C ARG A 517 19.69 19.12 -14.53
N GLY A 518 20.50 19.18 -13.48
CA GLY A 518 20.59 20.34 -12.59
C GLY A 518 19.25 20.67 -11.91
N HIS A 519 18.83 21.93 -11.96
CA HIS A 519 17.56 22.40 -11.39
C HIS A 519 16.33 21.91 -12.19
N ARG A 520 16.48 21.60 -13.48
CA ARG A 520 15.38 21.20 -14.38
C ARG A 520 14.75 19.85 -14.04
N ARG A 521 15.43 19.00 -13.26
CA ARG A 521 14.85 17.76 -12.70
C ARG A 521 13.59 17.98 -11.87
N ASN A 522 13.37 19.19 -11.36
CA ASN A 522 12.17 19.52 -10.60
C ASN A 522 10.90 19.56 -11.48
N GLN A 523 11.04 19.63 -12.81
CA GLN A 523 9.92 19.47 -13.74
C GLN A 523 9.24 18.09 -13.59
N LEU A 524 9.99 17.06 -13.16
CA LEU A 524 9.44 15.72 -12.91
C LEU A 524 8.47 15.66 -11.72
N PHE A 525 8.28 16.75 -10.97
CA PHE A 525 7.23 16.88 -9.96
C PHE A 525 5.91 17.43 -10.53
N GLU A 526 5.86 17.78 -11.81
CA GLU A 526 4.63 18.10 -12.52
C GLU A 526 3.92 16.78 -12.88
N PRO A 527 2.70 16.53 -12.35
CA PRO A 527 2.00 15.26 -12.53
C PRO A 527 1.87 14.79 -13.97
N SER A 528 1.39 15.68 -14.86
CA SER A 528 0.99 15.34 -16.22
C SER A 528 2.18 14.94 -17.09
N LEU A 529 3.30 15.64 -16.95
CA LEU A 529 4.58 15.33 -17.57
C LEU A 529 5.17 14.05 -17.00
N ASN A 530 5.10 13.85 -15.68
CA ASN A 530 5.65 12.65 -15.07
C ASN A 530 4.89 11.40 -15.52
N MET A 531 3.56 11.47 -15.59
CA MET A 531 2.71 10.41 -16.13
C MET A 531 2.98 10.18 -17.61
N ASP A 532 3.13 11.24 -18.42
CA ASP A 532 3.44 11.10 -19.85
C ASP A 532 4.79 10.41 -20.10
N LEU A 533 5.82 10.80 -19.36
CA LEU A 533 7.13 10.14 -19.46
C LEU A 533 7.09 8.71 -18.91
N GLY A 534 6.30 8.46 -17.87
CA GLY A 534 6.17 7.14 -17.26
C GLY A 534 5.47 6.14 -18.17
N GLN A 535 4.36 6.53 -18.82
CA GLN A 535 3.71 5.66 -19.80
C GLN A 535 4.61 5.38 -21.02
N ARG A 536 5.41 6.36 -21.47
CA ARG A 536 6.43 6.12 -22.53
C ARG A 536 7.47 5.12 -22.09
N TYR A 537 7.88 5.15 -20.81
CA TYR A 537 8.80 4.16 -20.27
C TYR A 537 8.17 2.76 -20.21
N VAL A 538 6.90 2.65 -19.79
CA VAL A 538 6.15 1.38 -19.83
C VAL A 538 6.06 0.83 -21.25
N ALA A 539 5.68 1.66 -22.23
CA ALA A 539 5.63 1.27 -23.64
C ALA A 539 7.01 0.84 -24.18
N HIS A 540 8.08 1.53 -23.78
CA HIS A 540 9.44 1.13 -24.13
C HIS A 540 9.80 -0.24 -23.55
N LEU A 541 9.39 -0.55 -22.31
CA LEU A 541 9.63 -1.86 -21.72
C LEU A 541 8.80 -2.96 -22.39
N LEU A 542 7.53 -2.71 -22.71
CA LEU A 542 6.67 -3.66 -23.43
C LEU A 542 7.22 -4.00 -24.83
N SER A 543 7.86 -3.05 -25.50
CA SER A 543 8.53 -3.29 -26.80
C SER A 543 9.86 -4.03 -26.70
N ASN A 544 10.33 -4.41 -25.51
CA ASN A 544 11.53 -5.21 -25.35
C ASN A 544 11.20 -6.71 -25.49
N ASP A 545 11.86 -7.43 -26.38
CA ASP A 545 11.60 -8.86 -26.65
C ASP A 545 11.66 -9.77 -25.42
N ARG A 546 12.48 -9.45 -24.42
CA ARG A 546 12.56 -10.24 -23.18
C ARG A 546 11.38 -9.99 -22.24
N VAL A 547 10.73 -8.85 -22.38
CA VAL A 547 9.56 -8.45 -21.60
C VAL A 547 8.30 -8.86 -22.34
N GLY A 548 8.12 -8.40 -23.58
CA GLY A 548 6.89 -8.58 -24.36
C GLY A 548 5.68 -7.99 -23.64
N ASP A 549 4.54 -8.65 -23.77
CA ASP A 549 3.31 -8.33 -23.04
C ASP A 549 3.28 -8.90 -21.62
N ASN A 550 4.29 -9.65 -21.18
CA ASN A 550 4.27 -10.33 -19.89
C ASN A 550 4.38 -9.36 -18.70
N LEU A 551 3.32 -9.27 -17.88
CA LEU A 551 3.23 -8.33 -16.76
C LEU A 551 4.24 -8.58 -15.64
N PHE A 552 4.59 -9.85 -15.36
CA PHE A 552 5.62 -10.16 -14.35
C PHE A 552 6.99 -9.69 -14.83
N ARG A 553 7.31 -9.89 -16.11
CA ARG A 553 8.57 -9.41 -16.70
C ARG A 553 8.59 -7.89 -16.81
N LEU A 554 7.47 -7.27 -17.17
CA LEU A 554 7.33 -5.82 -17.24
C LEU A 554 7.62 -5.16 -15.88
N THR A 555 6.96 -5.64 -14.83
CA THR A 555 7.15 -5.10 -13.47
C THR A 555 8.54 -5.41 -12.92
N THR A 556 9.12 -6.57 -13.25
CA THR A 556 10.53 -6.87 -12.99
C THR A 556 11.47 -5.88 -13.67
N ALA A 557 11.24 -5.57 -14.96
CA ALA A 557 12.08 -4.64 -15.72
C ALA A 557 11.89 -3.19 -15.30
N TYR A 558 10.68 -2.81 -14.86
CA TYR A 558 10.39 -1.47 -14.36
C TYR A 558 11.17 -1.18 -13.08
N ASN A 559 11.09 -2.08 -12.09
CA ASN A 559 11.72 -1.90 -10.79
C ASN A 559 13.20 -2.34 -10.77
N GLY A 560 13.50 -3.53 -11.29
CA GLY A 560 14.84 -4.11 -11.30
C GLY A 560 15.69 -3.66 -12.49
N GLY A 561 15.09 -3.14 -13.56
CA GLY A 561 15.77 -2.80 -14.81
C GLY A 561 15.84 -3.99 -15.79
N PRO A 562 15.71 -3.75 -17.12
CA PRO A 562 15.69 -4.82 -18.13
C PRO A 562 17.00 -5.63 -18.19
N GLY A 563 18.14 -5.00 -17.84
CA GLY A 563 19.42 -5.71 -17.74
C GLY A 563 19.46 -6.75 -16.62
N ASN A 564 18.85 -6.44 -15.46
CA ASN A 564 18.75 -7.40 -14.37
C ASN A 564 17.75 -8.52 -14.67
N LEU A 565 16.61 -8.20 -15.28
CA LEU A 565 15.68 -9.21 -15.79
C LEU A 565 16.41 -10.24 -16.67
N ALA A 566 17.13 -9.76 -17.69
CA ALA A 566 17.90 -10.62 -18.59
C ALA A 566 18.95 -11.47 -17.86
N LYS A 567 19.63 -10.90 -16.86
CA LYS A 567 20.59 -11.62 -16.02
C LYS A 567 19.90 -12.72 -15.20
N TRP A 568 18.76 -12.43 -14.59
CA TRP A 568 18.03 -13.36 -13.74
C TRP A 568 17.41 -14.50 -14.55
N GLN A 569 16.78 -14.22 -15.70
CA GLN A 569 16.26 -15.22 -16.62
C GLN A 569 17.34 -16.25 -17.03
N ARG A 570 18.54 -15.79 -17.40
CA ARG A 570 19.66 -16.68 -17.76
C ARG A 570 20.15 -17.54 -16.60
N ARG A 571 20.12 -17.01 -15.37
CA ARG A 571 20.70 -17.68 -14.20
C ARG A 571 19.79 -18.79 -13.66
N MET A 572 18.49 -18.57 -13.65
CA MET A 572 17.62 -19.44 -12.86
C MET A 572 17.26 -20.75 -13.54
N LYS A 573 17.29 -20.81 -14.89
CA LYS A 573 16.84 -21.97 -15.68
C LYS A 573 15.62 -22.64 -15.04
N LEU A 574 14.66 -21.84 -14.58
CA LEU A 574 13.45 -22.37 -13.97
C LEU A 574 12.62 -22.93 -15.11
N ASP A 575 11.88 -23.98 -14.79
CA ASP A 575 10.74 -24.40 -15.59
C ASP A 575 9.82 -23.20 -15.82
N ASP A 576 8.91 -23.31 -16.79
CA ASP A 576 8.06 -22.22 -17.25
C ASP A 576 6.98 -21.79 -16.22
N ASP A 577 7.24 -21.94 -14.91
CA ASP A 577 6.40 -21.56 -13.76
C ASP A 577 6.53 -20.05 -13.45
N PRO A 578 5.50 -19.25 -13.73
CA PRO A 578 5.51 -17.80 -13.53
C PRO A 578 5.63 -17.37 -12.07
N LEU A 579 5.06 -18.15 -11.14
CA LEU A 579 5.03 -17.83 -9.72
C LEU A 579 6.37 -18.18 -9.07
N LEU A 580 6.93 -19.34 -9.42
CA LEU A 580 8.28 -19.71 -8.97
C LEU A 580 9.33 -18.75 -9.52
N PHE A 581 9.13 -18.21 -10.74
CA PHE A 581 9.97 -17.14 -11.28
C PHE A 581 10.00 -15.92 -10.35
N ILE A 582 8.83 -15.42 -9.92
CA ILE A 582 8.74 -14.30 -8.97
C ILE A 582 9.50 -14.68 -7.71
N GLU A 583 9.18 -15.81 -7.09
CA GLU A 583 9.73 -16.17 -5.78
C GLU A 583 11.23 -16.46 -5.78
N SER A 584 11.79 -16.70 -6.96
CA SER A 584 13.20 -16.96 -7.16
C SER A 584 14.02 -15.71 -7.52
N LEU A 585 13.41 -14.57 -7.84
CA LEU A 585 14.12 -13.29 -8.02
C LEU A 585 15.02 -12.97 -6.82
N PRO A 586 16.33 -12.70 -6.95
CA PRO A 586 17.18 -12.44 -5.79
C PRO A 586 16.84 -11.12 -5.09
N ALA A 587 16.29 -10.17 -5.83
CA ALA A 587 15.90 -8.86 -5.32
C ALA A 587 14.53 -8.94 -4.62
N ARG A 588 14.54 -9.00 -3.28
CA ARG A 588 13.32 -9.00 -2.47
C ARG A 588 12.41 -7.81 -2.76
N GLU A 589 12.98 -6.63 -2.95
CA GLU A 589 12.21 -5.42 -3.29
C GLU A 589 11.43 -5.61 -4.59
N THR A 590 12.05 -6.21 -5.61
CA THR A 590 11.40 -6.47 -6.90
C THR A 590 10.29 -7.50 -6.79
N ARG A 591 10.45 -8.58 -6.00
CA ARG A 591 9.37 -9.56 -5.76
C ARG A 591 8.12 -8.90 -5.17
N LEU A 592 8.32 -8.19 -4.06
CA LEU A 592 7.25 -7.45 -3.40
C LEU A 592 6.65 -6.37 -4.32
N PHE A 593 7.44 -5.78 -5.21
CA PHE A 593 6.96 -4.82 -6.18
C PHE A 593 6.03 -5.47 -7.21
N ILE A 594 6.41 -6.63 -7.77
CA ILE A 594 5.58 -7.38 -8.73
C ILE A 594 4.25 -7.74 -8.09
N GLU A 595 4.28 -8.45 -6.96
CA GLU A 595 3.08 -8.91 -6.25
C GLU A 595 2.13 -7.74 -5.94
N ARG A 596 2.66 -6.60 -5.48
CA ARG A 596 1.85 -5.41 -5.18
C ARG A 596 1.32 -4.71 -6.40
N VAL A 597 2.13 -4.51 -7.44
CA VAL A 597 1.64 -3.84 -8.65
C VAL A 597 0.55 -4.68 -9.31
N LEU A 598 0.71 -6.00 -9.36
CA LEU A 598 -0.29 -6.89 -9.96
C LEU A 598 -1.57 -6.96 -9.12
N SER A 599 -1.46 -7.14 -7.80
CA SER A 599 -2.62 -7.04 -6.90
C SER A 599 -3.33 -5.69 -7.08
N ASN A 600 -2.59 -4.58 -7.07
CA ASN A 600 -3.18 -3.24 -7.27
C ASN A 600 -3.84 -3.11 -8.65
N PHE A 601 -3.22 -3.67 -9.69
CA PHE A 601 -3.70 -3.60 -11.05
C PHE A 601 -5.05 -4.28 -11.20
N TRP A 602 -5.20 -5.50 -10.68
CA TRP A 602 -6.47 -6.22 -10.70
C TRP A 602 -7.56 -5.52 -9.88
N ILE A 603 -7.21 -4.91 -8.75
CA ILE A 603 -8.16 -4.11 -7.96
C ILE A 603 -8.57 -2.83 -8.70
N TYR A 604 -7.63 -2.15 -9.37
CA TYR A 604 -7.97 -1.00 -10.22
C TYR A 604 -8.82 -1.40 -11.43
N ARG A 605 -8.62 -2.59 -12.00
CA ARG A 605 -9.51 -3.12 -13.03
C ARG A 605 -10.92 -3.29 -12.52
N ALA A 606 -11.10 -3.94 -11.36
CA ALA A 606 -12.40 -4.05 -10.71
C ALA A 606 -13.02 -2.66 -10.45
N ARG A 607 -12.22 -1.70 -9.98
CA ARG A 607 -12.66 -0.31 -9.75
C ARG A 607 -13.12 0.41 -11.02
N LEU A 608 -12.50 0.10 -12.16
CA LEU A 608 -12.81 0.68 -13.45
C LEU A 608 -13.83 -0.16 -14.25
N GLY A 609 -14.42 -1.21 -13.66
CA GLY A 609 -15.36 -2.10 -14.34
C GLY A 609 -14.75 -2.94 -15.46
N GLN A 610 -13.43 -3.20 -15.38
CA GLN A 610 -12.69 -3.95 -16.40
C GLN A 610 -12.49 -5.41 -15.99
N PRO A 611 -12.57 -6.38 -16.93
CA PRO A 611 -12.19 -7.75 -16.67
C PRO A 611 -10.68 -7.89 -16.47
N SER A 612 -10.26 -8.97 -15.79
CA SER A 612 -8.85 -9.21 -15.45
C SER A 612 -8.32 -10.53 -16.03
N PRO A 613 -8.18 -10.66 -17.37
CA PRO A 613 -7.62 -11.86 -18.01
C PRO A 613 -6.23 -12.23 -17.50
N SER A 614 -5.40 -11.24 -17.17
CA SER A 614 -4.10 -11.50 -16.55
C SER A 614 -4.18 -12.18 -15.18
N LEU A 615 -5.26 -11.97 -14.42
CA LEU A 615 -5.51 -12.67 -13.16
C LEU A 615 -5.96 -14.11 -13.44
N ASP A 616 -6.79 -14.32 -14.48
CA ASP A 616 -7.19 -15.64 -14.95
C ASP A 616 -5.97 -16.48 -15.33
N SER A 617 -5.09 -15.95 -16.20
CA SER A 617 -3.86 -16.63 -16.60
C SER A 617 -2.97 -16.96 -15.40
N ALA A 618 -2.71 -15.98 -14.53
CA ALA A 618 -1.85 -16.22 -13.36
C ALA A 618 -2.44 -17.26 -12.39
N ALA A 619 -3.76 -17.29 -12.21
CA ALA A 619 -4.44 -18.26 -11.35
C ALA A 619 -4.43 -19.68 -11.95
N ALA A 620 -4.47 -19.79 -13.28
CA ALA A 620 -4.31 -21.03 -14.03
C ALA A 620 -2.84 -21.54 -14.07
N GLY A 621 -1.89 -20.74 -13.60
CA GLY A 621 -0.45 -21.05 -13.64
C GLY A 621 0.26 -20.61 -14.92
N ASP A 622 -0.42 -19.85 -15.78
CA ASP A 622 0.13 -19.29 -17.02
C ASP A 622 0.74 -17.90 -16.82
N TRP A 623 1.59 -17.50 -17.77
CA TRP A 623 2.18 -16.17 -17.76
C TRP A 623 1.11 -15.08 -18.00
N PRO A 624 1.01 -14.06 -17.12
CA PRO A 624 0.00 -13.03 -17.28
C PRO A 624 0.39 -12.01 -18.37
N GLY A 625 -0.35 -12.02 -19.47
CA GLY A 625 -0.23 -11.03 -20.56
C GLY A 625 -0.90 -9.70 -20.24
N TYR A 626 -0.34 -8.63 -20.77
CA TYR A 626 -0.89 -7.28 -20.72
C TYR A 626 -1.78 -7.03 -21.93
N ALA A 627 -3.05 -6.72 -21.67
CA ALA A 627 -3.99 -6.25 -22.67
C ALA A 627 -4.53 -4.88 -22.24
N ALA A 628 -4.46 -3.87 -23.10
CA ALA A 628 -5.06 -2.57 -22.80
C ALA A 628 -6.59 -2.63 -22.97
N LEU A 629 -7.35 -2.27 -21.93
CA LEU A 629 -8.82 -2.35 -21.93
C LEU A 629 -9.54 -1.00 -21.83
N ASP A 630 -8.79 0.09 -21.60
CA ASP A 630 -9.35 1.43 -21.72
C ASP A 630 -9.90 1.68 -23.13
N GLY A 631 -11.21 1.96 -23.23
CA GLY A 631 -11.93 2.19 -24.49
C GLY A 631 -12.98 1.10 -24.80
N ALA A 632 -12.65 -0.18 -24.59
CA ALA A 632 -13.56 -1.30 -24.88
C ALA A 632 -14.75 -1.37 -23.90
N SER A 633 -14.55 -1.00 -22.63
CA SER A 633 -15.61 -1.01 -21.61
C SER A 633 -16.63 0.14 -21.75
N GLN A 634 -16.32 1.20 -22.51
CA GLN A 634 -17.31 2.26 -22.79
C GLN A 634 -18.37 1.79 -23.80
N GLU A 635 -18.01 0.92 -24.75
CA GLU A 635 -18.98 0.36 -25.71
C GLU A 635 -19.95 -0.65 -25.05
N ILE A 636 -19.49 -1.40 -24.04
CA ILE A 636 -20.35 -2.35 -23.31
C ILE A 636 -21.33 -1.61 -22.39
N ALA A 637 -20.89 -0.55 -21.71
CA ALA A 637 -21.77 0.26 -20.86
C ALA A 637 -22.84 1.03 -21.65
N HIS A 638 -22.60 1.32 -22.93
CA HIS A 638 -23.63 1.89 -23.82
C HIS A 638 -24.62 0.83 -24.33
N ARG A 639 -24.20 -0.42 -24.50
CA ARG A 639 -25.09 -1.53 -24.93
C ARG A 639 -26.01 -2.10 -23.84
N GLU A 640 -25.73 -1.85 -22.57
CA GLU A 640 -26.62 -2.23 -21.46
C GLU A 640 -27.61 -1.11 -21.09
N GLN A 641 -27.55 0.03 -21.79
CA GLN A 641 -28.47 1.18 -21.62
C GLN A 641 -29.38 1.41 -22.84
N ASP A 642 -29.20 0.64 -23.91
CA ASP A 642 -30.08 0.52 -25.07
C ASP A 642 -30.84 -0.81 -24.99
#